data_AF-A0A8J6QML4-F1
#
_entry.id   AF-A0A8J6QML4-F1
#
_cell.length_a   1.000
_cell.length_b   1.000
_cell.length_c   1.000
_cell.angle_alpha   90.00
_cell.angle_beta   90.00
_cell.angle_gamma   90.00
#
_symmetry.space_group_name_H-M   'P 1'
#
loop_
_entity.id
_entity.type
_entity.pdbx_description
1 polymer ?
#
loop_
_entity_poly.entity_id
_entity_poly.type
_entity_poly.pdbx_seq_one_letter_code
_entity_poly.pdbx_strand_id
1 'polypeptide(L)'
;MSPHLEQFAHQLKSWAQDIIDHGRTPFRRVDCLPSIVTEGGVTRPPLIFWINRQSMMAGGIVLLPKKNLAEELQRGRHCAEALGLSHFVTWEIEQVRLWRTSNGEISEEKCFPLPGTDHPDFFQHLLRDLIDALKIPAVTGAIPQDQRSHHYFHNLFNIAEELALPALTDAFRSQRAEELEGMAFDVDQRALEANRLFLLQLLTALRFSLLPDSLLPEDLGEVVITALARAPEPFNTSLAYRWEGAPLSLPNETAICYHHLLLRLQQLRWTTPPQRMQKSLRNLLDSWYPVRGNGPMENADMLLYPRTPATNPNLTAILSDSPLLLAGTAVTRELAGLPQPAYYYDSLLSLTPETLCRGSVSAWLLSSIPISRNERAQFGARLRTSWPHRNFKILTDQPRWKWQMIHLLGICQPHQRLQIECPVALVEIASDDPLWALLCEYFHLREIVKSRHSLSLSLSRSPLNTEPTRIKAVADQAEVSLVFTEPEHFRRQLISVLQLSEPQADRDRPVDRITHQASKNVRQQIIEQLQTHGIPNFPDQYLYFLDHPDMLHYDITLPLKVTSRLLGQFDMIDGNGQPLSGYGEELEQALLLCSQLGKTSFDLPGDRQQLVQILQHYRKDLDSLHQLLSDLSYRQMEKPQAARNLVRNVWKKLALPDPEWFKN
;
A
#
# COMPACT_ATOMS: atom_id res chain seq x y z
N MET A 1 17.56 -14.52 6.82
CA MET A 1 18.24 -15.22 7.93
C MET A 1 18.39 -16.68 7.47
N SER A 2 18.64 -17.72 8.28
CA SER A 2 18.52 -19.12 7.79
C SER A 2 17.11 -19.61 8.10
N PRO A 3 16.50 -20.49 7.29
CA PRO A 3 15.12 -20.95 7.52
C PRO A 3 14.90 -21.49 8.94
N HIS A 4 15.85 -22.24 9.48
CA HIS A 4 15.80 -22.77 10.84
C HIS A 4 15.78 -21.68 11.93
N LEU A 5 16.57 -20.61 11.77
CA LEU A 5 16.57 -19.49 12.71
C LEU A 5 15.30 -18.63 12.58
N GLU A 6 14.71 -18.57 11.38
CA GLU A 6 13.41 -17.90 11.18
C GLU A 6 12.31 -18.66 11.91
N GLN A 7 12.27 -19.99 11.77
CA GLN A 7 11.36 -20.85 12.53
C GLN A 7 11.56 -20.69 14.04
N PHE A 8 12.81 -20.71 14.51
CA PHE A 8 13.10 -20.51 15.93
C PHE A 8 12.66 -19.12 16.43
N ALA A 9 12.88 -18.05 15.66
CA ALA A 9 12.38 -16.72 16.00
C ALA A 9 10.84 -16.69 16.10
N HIS A 10 10.13 -17.35 15.19
CA HIS A 10 8.67 -17.48 15.27
C HIS A 10 8.20 -18.26 16.51
N GLN A 11 8.93 -19.32 16.88
CA GLN A 11 8.64 -20.09 18.09
C GLN A 11 8.88 -19.26 19.36
N LEU A 12 10.02 -18.56 19.45
CA LEU A 12 10.31 -17.63 20.54
C LEU A 12 9.25 -16.53 20.64
N LYS A 13 8.78 -15.98 19.51
CA LYS A 13 7.69 -15.01 19.49
C LYS A 13 6.41 -15.58 20.12
N SER A 14 6.03 -16.81 19.77
CA SER A 14 4.84 -17.45 20.33
C SER A 14 4.94 -17.61 21.84
N TRP A 15 6.07 -18.12 22.34
CA TRP A 15 6.29 -18.28 23.78
C TRP A 15 6.39 -16.94 24.51
N ALA A 16 7.05 -15.95 23.91
CA ALA A 16 7.15 -14.61 24.47
C ALA A 16 5.77 -13.95 24.59
N GLN A 17 4.92 -14.10 23.57
CA GLN A 17 3.56 -13.53 23.61
C GLN A 17 2.72 -14.19 24.71
N ASP A 18 2.80 -15.51 24.87
CA ASP A 18 2.13 -16.23 25.95
C ASP A 18 2.57 -15.76 27.35
N ILE A 19 3.89 -15.54 27.53
CA ILE A 19 4.43 -14.97 28.77
C ILE A 19 3.95 -13.53 29.01
N ILE A 20 3.77 -12.74 27.94
CA ILE A 20 3.28 -11.37 28.03
C ILE A 20 1.80 -11.33 28.41
N ASP A 21 0.97 -12.18 27.79
CA ASP A 21 -0.48 -12.19 27.97
C ASP A 21 -0.87 -12.68 29.37
N HIS A 22 -0.15 -13.66 29.92
CA HIS A 22 -0.44 -14.26 31.23
C HIS A 22 0.47 -13.78 32.37
N GLY A 23 1.54 -13.04 32.05
CA GLY A 23 2.57 -12.63 33.01
C GLY A 23 2.48 -11.17 33.43
N ARG A 24 3.13 -10.85 34.56
CA ARG A 24 3.33 -9.46 34.99
C ARG A 24 4.59 -8.89 34.33
N THR A 25 4.43 -8.30 33.15
CA THR A 25 5.53 -7.68 32.39
C THR A 25 5.14 -6.26 31.94
N PRO A 26 6.11 -5.35 31.70
CA PRO A 26 5.83 -4.03 31.13
C PRO A 26 5.55 -4.09 29.62
N PHE A 27 5.78 -5.24 28.98
CA PHE A 27 5.55 -5.42 27.55
C PHE A 27 4.08 -5.72 27.29
N ARG A 28 3.57 -5.25 26.16
CA ARG A 28 2.21 -5.51 25.70
C ARG A 28 2.16 -6.39 24.45
N ARG A 29 3.27 -6.48 23.74
CA ARG A 29 3.36 -7.18 22.45
C ARG A 29 4.81 -7.52 22.12
N VAL A 30 4.99 -8.59 21.36
CA VAL A 30 6.24 -8.91 20.68
C VAL A 30 6.02 -9.02 19.17
N ASP A 31 6.83 -8.31 18.38
CA ASP A 31 6.86 -8.44 16.92
C ASP A 31 8.03 -9.33 16.49
N CYS A 32 7.83 -10.12 15.44
CA CYS A 32 8.84 -11.00 14.87
C CYS A 32 9.27 -10.50 13.49
N LEU A 33 10.58 -10.33 13.29
CA LEU A 33 11.19 -9.88 12.03
C LEU A 33 10.59 -8.57 11.43
N PRO A 34 10.21 -7.55 12.24
CA PRO A 34 9.75 -6.29 11.68
C PRO A 34 10.89 -5.60 10.91
N SER A 35 10.57 -4.89 9.83
CA SER A 35 11.59 -4.12 9.11
C SER A 35 11.79 -2.77 9.80
N ILE A 36 13.02 -2.49 10.22
CA ILE A 36 13.41 -1.20 10.81
C ILE A 36 14.58 -0.60 10.04
N VAL A 37 14.62 0.72 9.95
CA VAL A 37 15.73 1.45 9.33
C VAL A 37 16.73 1.82 10.41
N THR A 38 17.98 1.47 10.18
CA THR A 38 19.11 1.70 11.09
C THR A 38 20.25 2.40 10.35
N GLU A 39 21.31 2.77 11.08
CA GLU A 39 22.53 3.32 10.46
C GLU A 39 23.17 2.34 9.46
N GLY A 40 23.13 1.04 9.77
CA GLY A 40 23.59 -0.04 8.87
C GLY A 40 22.62 -0.39 7.72
N GLY A 41 21.55 0.39 7.51
CA GLY A 41 20.50 0.13 6.53
C GLY A 41 19.25 -0.54 7.12
N VAL A 42 18.42 -1.11 6.24
CA VAL A 42 17.19 -1.80 6.65
C VAL A 42 17.53 -3.15 7.26
N THR A 43 17.11 -3.38 8.51
CA THR A 43 17.33 -4.62 9.24
C THR A 43 16.01 -5.24 9.69
N ARG A 44 16.04 -6.56 9.92
CA ARG A 44 14.91 -7.31 10.48
C ARG A 44 15.38 -8.01 11.77
N PRO A 45 15.32 -7.34 12.94
CA PRO A 45 15.64 -8.00 14.20
C PRO A 45 14.65 -9.15 14.44
N PRO A 46 15.12 -10.34 14.88
CA PRO A 46 14.27 -11.48 15.18
C PRO A 46 13.09 -11.16 16.08
N LEU A 47 13.31 -10.47 17.20
CA LEU A 47 12.23 -10.04 18.10
C LEU A 47 12.39 -8.58 18.53
N ILE A 48 11.28 -7.87 18.60
CA ILE A 48 11.16 -6.58 19.30
C ILE A 48 10.05 -6.69 20.34
N PHE A 49 10.40 -6.37 21.59
CA PHE A 49 9.46 -6.27 22.70
C PHE A 49 8.96 -4.84 22.82
N TRP A 50 7.63 -4.66 22.77
CA TRP A 50 6.98 -3.36 22.79
C TRP A 50 6.30 -3.11 24.14
N ILE A 51 6.62 -1.98 24.77
CA ILE A 51 5.80 -1.39 25.86
C ILE A 51 4.58 -0.72 25.25
N ASN A 52 4.79 0.06 24.19
CA ASN A 52 3.74 0.65 23.37
C ASN A 52 4.23 0.81 21.93
N ARG A 53 3.69 0.01 21.01
CA ARG A 53 4.05 0.05 19.59
C ARG A 53 3.67 1.37 18.91
N GLN A 54 2.48 1.91 19.21
CA GLN A 54 1.97 3.15 18.60
C GLN A 54 2.87 4.36 18.91
N SER A 55 3.46 4.40 20.10
CA SER A 55 4.39 5.47 20.52
C SER A 55 5.87 5.13 20.29
N MET A 56 6.15 4.03 19.59
CA MET A 56 7.48 3.45 19.37
C MET A 56 8.29 3.39 20.68
N MET A 57 7.66 2.86 21.72
CA MET A 57 8.29 2.54 23.00
C MET A 57 8.65 1.07 22.99
N ALA A 58 9.77 0.74 22.37
CA ALA A 58 10.40 -0.56 22.54
C ALA A 58 10.94 -0.67 23.97
N GLY A 59 11.02 -1.89 24.49
CA GLY A 59 11.67 -2.17 25.78
C GLY A 59 12.74 -3.26 25.70
N GLY A 60 12.91 -3.91 24.55
CA GLY A 60 14.00 -4.85 24.31
C GLY A 60 14.01 -5.36 22.88
N ILE A 61 15.19 -5.82 22.44
CA ILE A 61 15.36 -6.51 21.16
C ILE A 61 16.21 -7.76 21.35
N VAL A 62 15.94 -8.80 20.56
CA VAL A 62 16.71 -10.04 20.54
C VAL A 62 17.24 -10.30 19.15
N LEU A 63 18.54 -10.55 19.06
CA LEU A 63 19.25 -10.97 17.87
C LEU A 63 19.65 -12.44 17.98
N LEU A 64 19.64 -13.14 16.83
CA LEU A 64 20.06 -14.53 16.69
C LEU A 64 21.35 -14.57 15.84
N PRO A 65 22.53 -14.38 16.44
CA PRO A 65 23.81 -14.37 15.71
C PRO A 65 24.12 -15.73 15.07
N LYS A 66 24.70 -15.71 13.86
CA LYS A 66 25.07 -16.94 13.13
C LYS A 66 26.53 -17.35 13.24
N LYS A 67 27.46 -16.39 13.15
CA LYS A 67 28.92 -16.69 13.06
C LYS A 67 29.80 -15.58 13.62
N ASN A 68 29.61 -14.33 13.18
CA ASN A 68 30.45 -13.21 13.61
C ASN A 68 29.75 -12.40 14.71
N LEU A 69 30.15 -12.64 15.96
CA LEU A 69 29.60 -11.90 17.10
C LEU A 69 29.87 -10.40 16.98
N ALA A 70 31.07 -9.98 16.58
CA ALA A 70 31.43 -8.56 16.51
C ALA A 70 30.53 -7.76 15.53
N GLU A 71 30.21 -8.35 14.37
CA GLU A 71 29.26 -7.74 13.43
C GLU A 71 27.84 -7.68 14.01
N GLU A 72 27.39 -8.74 14.69
CA GLU A 72 26.06 -8.79 15.31
C GLU A 72 25.94 -7.85 16.51
N LEU A 73 27.02 -7.58 17.24
CA LEU A 73 27.06 -6.55 18.28
C LEU A 73 26.89 -5.15 17.69
N GLN A 74 27.56 -4.84 16.56
CA GLN A 74 27.35 -3.55 15.88
C GLN A 74 25.93 -3.43 15.34
N ARG A 75 25.39 -4.49 14.74
CA ARG A 75 24.00 -4.54 14.31
C ARG A 75 23.03 -4.36 15.49
N GLY A 76 23.32 -4.97 16.63
CA GLY A 76 22.54 -4.82 17.87
C GLY A 76 22.53 -3.39 18.37
N ARG A 77 23.70 -2.73 18.38
CA ARG A 77 23.82 -1.31 18.69
C ARG A 77 22.98 -0.44 17.74
N HIS A 78 23.11 -0.64 16.44
CA HIS A 78 22.33 0.09 15.43
C HIS A 78 20.82 -0.09 15.58
N CYS A 79 20.36 -1.31 15.85
CA CYS A 79 18.96 -1.59 16.12
C CYS A 79 18.47 -0.92 17.41
N ALA A 80 19.25 -1.01 18.50
CA ALA A 80 18.91 -0.40 19.78
C ALA A 80 18.79 1.13 19.64
N GLU A 81 19.78 1.79 19.03
CA GLU A 81 19.78 3.23 18.78
C GLU A 81 18.61 3.68 17.89
N ALA A 82 18.25 2.88 16.88
CA ALA A 82 17.11 3.13 15.99
C ALA A 82 15.75 2.89 16.68
N LEU A 83 15.74 2.17 17.80
CA LEU A 83 14.56 1.91 18.63
C LEU A 83 14.52 2.77 19.92
N GLY A 84 15.53 3.60 20.14
CA GLY A 84 15.62 4.48 21.31
C GLY A 84 16.00 3.74 22.59
N LEU A 85 16.69 2.61 22.45
CA LEU A 85 17.16 1.75 23.54
C LEU A 85 18.68 1.85 23.69
N SER A 86 19.16 1.76 24.92
CA SER A 86 20.57 1.63 25.26
C SER A 86 20.98 0.19 25.55
N HIS A 87 20.19 -0.79 25.12
CA HIS A 87 20.43 -2.21 25.37
C HIS A 87 19.86 -3.10 24.29
N PHE A 88 20.42 -4.29 24.16
CA PHE A 88 19.97 -5.34 23.25
C PHE A 88 20.42 -6.72 23.73
N VAL A 89 19.85 -7.77 23.16
CA VAL A 89 20.15 -9.16 23.54
C VAL A 89 20.71 -9.93 22.35
N THR A 90 21.73 -10.76 22.57
CA THR A 90 22.13 -11.82 21.64
C THR A 90 21.75 -13.18 22.21
N TRP A 91 21.08 -13.99 21.42
CA TRP A 91 20.78 -15.38 21.74
C TRP A 91 21.68 -16.29 20.91
N GLU A 92 22.80 -16.68 21.49
CA GLU A 92 23.82 -17.52 20.85
C GLU A 92 23.52 -18.99 21.07
N ILE A 93 24.40 -19.86 20.56
CA ILE A 93 24.26 -21.31 20.66
C ILE A 93 24.45 -21.78 22.11
N GLU A 94 25.41 -21.19 22.83
CA GLU A 94 25.83 -21.64 24.17
C GLU A 94 25.36 -20.72 25.30
N GLN A 95 24.89 -19.52 24.97
CA GLN A 95 24.50 -18.52 25.96
C GLN A 95 23.58 -17.45 25.39
N VAL A 96 22.84 -16.78 26.28
CA VAL A 96 22.09 -15.56 25.98
C VAL A 96 22.72 -14.41 26.73
N ARG A 97 22.96 -13.29 26.07
CA ARG A 97 23.65 -12.13 26.67
C ARG A 97 22.86 -10.86 26.50
N LEU A 98 22.71 -10.12 27.59
CA LEU A 98 22.20 -8.76 27.62
C LEU A 98 23.38 -7.80 27.53
N TRP A 99 23.33 -6.95 26.52
CA TRP A 99 24.34 -5.94 26.23
C TRP A 99 23.77 -4.56 26.51
N ARG A 100 24.64 -3.68 27.01
CA ARG A 100 24.37 -2.26 27.18
C ARG A 100 25.24 -1.44 26.24
N THR A 101 24.66 -0.40 25.66
CA THR A 101 25.35 0.57 24.83
C THR A 101 25.46 1.90 25.56
N SER A 102 26.69 2.42 25.66
CA SER A 102 26.96 3.72 26.30
C SER A 102 28.11 4.40 25.56
N ASN A 103 27.90 5.64 25.11
CA ASN A 103 28.91 6.43 24.40
C ASN A 103 29.58 5.70 23.21
N GLY A 104 28.84 4.83 22.52
CA GLY A 104 29.34 4.05 21.39
C GLY A 104 30.08 2.75 21.77
N GLU A 105 30.33 2.52 23.05
CA GLU A 105 30.89 1.27 23.57
C GLU A 105 29.78 0.26 23.88
N ILE A 106 30.12 -1.02 23.75
CA ILE A 106 29.23 -2.15 24.02
C ILE A 106 29.82 -2.94 25.19
N SER A 107 29.07 -3.05 26.28
CA SER A 107 29.47 -3.79 27.48
C SER A 107 28.46 -4.87 27.82
N GLU A 108 28.93 -6.03 28.27
CA GLU A 108 28.07 -7.11 28.76
C GLU A 108 27.49 -6.74 30.14
N GLU A 109 26.17 -6.84 30.28
CA GLU A 109 25.47 -6.55 31.54
C GLU A 109 25.06 -7.82 32.28
N LYS A 110 24.59 -8.84 31.53
CA LYS A 110 24.16 -10.12 32.09
C LYS A 110 24.35 -11.24 31.07
N CYS A 111 24.76 -12.41 31.55
CA CYS A 111 24.89 -13.63 30.75
C CYS A 111 24.04 -14.76 31.36
N PHE A 112 23.38 -15.52 30.51
CA PHE A 112 22.59 -16.70 30.86
C PHE A 112 23.12 -17.91 30.08
N PRO A 113 23.63 -18.95 30.75
CA PRO A 113 24.14 -20.14 30.07
C PRO A 113 23.00 -20.96 29.44
N LEU A 114 23.20 -21.44 28.21
CA LEU A 114 22.38 -22.51 27.63
C LEU A 114 23.06 -23.85 27.95
N PRO A 115 22.48 -24.69 28.81
CA PRO A 115 22.89 -26.08 28.89
C PRO A 115 22.64 -26.69 27.51
N GLY A 116 23.57 -27.50 27.00
CA GLY A 116 23.51 -28.11 25.67
C GLY A 116 22.40 -29.15 25.48
N THR A 117 21.24 -28.93 26.09
CA THR A 117 20.02 -29.74 26.00
C THR A 117 19.06 -29.08 25.01
N ASP A 118 18.67 -29.79 23.96
CA ASP A 118 17.73 -29.29 22.93
C ASP A 118 16.25 -29.39 23.37
N HIS A 119 15.95 -29.46 24.67
CA HIS A 119 14.58 -29.60 25.15
C HIS A 119 13.83 -28.25 25.10
N PRO A 120 12.65 -28.15 24.43
CA PRO A 120 11.90 -26.91 24.27
C PRO A 120 11.62 -26.15 25.58
N ASP A 121 11.27 -26.88 26.63
CA ASP A 121 10.96 -26.30 27.95
C ASP A 121 12.11 -25.47 28.50
N PHE A 122 13.37 -25.86 28.23
CA PHE A 122 14.52 -25.11 28.70
C PHE A 122 14.58 -23.72 28.04
N PHE A 123 14.39 -23.66 26.71
CA PHE A 123 14.34 -22.40 25.99
C PHE A 123 13.19 -21.51 26.48
N GLN A 124 12.04 -22.09 26.84
CA GLN A 124 10.91 -21.34 27.40
C GLN A 124 11.22 -20.78 28.80
N HIS A 125 11.87 -21.56 29.67
CA HIS A 125 12.32 -21.08 30.98
C HIS A 125 13.35 -19.96 30.85
N LEU A 126 14.35 -20.14 29.98
CA LEU A 126 15.37 -19.14 29.71
C LEU A 126 14.77 -17.85 29.14
N LEU A 127 13.78 -17.97 28.25
CA LEU A 127 13.05 -16.82 27.71
C LEU A 127 12.29 -16.07 28.81
N ARG A 128 11.70 -16.78 29.78
CA ARG A 128 11.05 -16.16 30.94
C ARG A 128 12.06 -15.40 31.80
N ASP A 129 13.22 -15.98 32.08
CA ASP A 129 14.31 -15.32 32.83
C ASP A 129 14.85 -14.09 32.08
N LEU A 130 14.96 -14.18 30.76
CA LEU A 130 15.36 -13.07 29.91
C LEU A 130 14.32 -11.93 29.96
N ILE A 131 13.03 -12.25 29.80
CA ILE A 131 11.95 -11.26 29.86
C ILE A 131 11.91 -10.59 31.24
N ASP A 132 12.14 -11.33 32.32
CA ASP A 132 12.23 -10.78 33.66
C ASP A 132 13.42 -9.82 33.82
N ALA A 133 14.59 -10.22 33.30
CA ALA A 133 15.77 -9.36 33.29
C ALA A 133 15.60 -8.10 32.42
N LEU A 134 14.79 -8.15 31.36
CA LEU A 134 14.49 -6.99 30.52
C LEU A 134 13.51 -6.00 31.17
N LYS A 135 12.82 -6.32 32.26
CA LYS A 135 11.83 -5.43 32.88
C LYS A 135 12.42 -4.09 33.32
N ILE A 136 13.58 -4.11 33.97
CA ILE A 136 14.25 -2.90 34.47
C ILE A 136 14.86 -2.10 33.31
N PRO A 137 15.67 -2.70 32.40
CA PRO A 137 16.19 -2.00 31.22
C PRO A 137 15.10 -1.46 30.31
N ALA A 138 13.95 -2.11 30.19
CA ALA A 138 12.83 -1.62 29.37
C ALA A 138 12.35 -0.22 29.79
N VAL A 139 12.44 0.11 31.08
CA VAL A 139 12.03 1.43 31.61
C VAL A 139 13.22 2.37 31.75
N THR A 140 14.39 1.87 32.16
CA THR A 140 15.57 2.69 32.51
C THR A 140 16.55 2.87 31.35
N GLY A 141 16.53 1.99 30.36
CA GLY A 141 17.41 1.98 29.18
C GLY A 141 16.90 2.80 28.01
N ALA A 142 15.93 3.69 28.22
CA ALA A 142 15.47 4.60 27.17
C ALA A 142 16.50 5.70 26.91
N ILE A 143 16.90 5.87 25.65
CA ILE A 143 17.81 6.96 25.25
C ILE A 143 17.12 8.31 25.50
N PRO A 144 17.80 9.27 26.15
CA PRO A 144 17.31 10.63 26.36
C PRO A 144 16.83 11.29 25.07
N GLN A 145 15.77 12.09 25.16
CA GLN A 145 15.08 12.68 24.00
C GLN A 145 15.99 13.51 23.08
N ASP A 146 17.01 14.17 23.63
CA ASP A 146 18.00 14.99 22.93
C ASP A 146 19.04 14.15 22.17
N GLN A 147 19.27 12.91 22.61
CA GLN A 147 20.26 11.98 22.05
C GLN A 147 19.66 10.98 21.06
N ARG A 148 18.33 10.98 20.88
CA ARG A 148 17.67 10.07 19.94
C ARG A 148 18.12 10.32 18.50
N SER A 149 18.46 9.22 17.83
CA SER A 149 18.90 9.21 16.44
C SER A 149 17.78 9.66 15.49
N HIS A 150 18.16 10.16 14.32
CA HIS A 150 17.19 10.47 13.25
C HIS A 150 16.50 9.20 12.70
N HIS A 151 17.13 8.02 12.85
CA HIS A 151 16.53 6.72 12.53
C HIS A 151 15.35 6.37 13.44
N TYR A 152 15.40 6.76 14.72
CA TYR A 152 14.26 6.60 15.65
C TYR A 152 13.00 7.28 15.10
N PHE A 153 13.13 8.53 14.66
CA PHE A 153 11.99 9.28 14.10
C PHE A 153 11.51 8.71 12.78
N HIS A 154 12.43 8.28 11.90
CA HIS A 154 12.06 7.60 10.67
C HIS A 154 11.25 6.32 10.93
N ASN A 155 11.65 5.48 11.89
CA ASN A 155 10.89 4.29 12.26
C ASN A 155 9.54 4.63 12.91
N LEU A 156 9.50 5.68 13.73
CA LEU A 156 8.25 6.18 14.30
C LEU A 156 7.27 6.64 13.19
N PHE A 157 7.76 7.30 12.14
CA PHE A 157 6.95 7.65 10.96
C PHE A 157 6.43 6.40 10.25
N ASN A 158 7.31 5.46 9.90
CA ASN A 158 6.91 4.23 9.20
C ASN A 158 5.85 3.42 9.97
N ILE A 159 5.98 3.33 11.30
CA ILE A 159 5.00 2.63 12.15
C ILE A 159 3.66 3.36 12.14
N ALA A 160 3.66 4.70 12.19
CA ALA A 160 2.42 5.47 12.10
C ALA A 160 1.75 5.28 10.74
N GLU A 161 2.52 5.33 9.64
CA GLU A 161 1.99 5.06 8.30
C GLU A 161 1.38 3.66 8.19
N GLU A 162 2.10 2.63 8.67
CA GLU A 162 1.64 1.24 8.66
C GLU A 162 0.34 1.05 9.45
N LEU A 163 0.23 1.66 10.63
CA LEU A 163 -0.95 1.56 11.48
C LEU A 163 -2.16 2.35 10.94
N ALA A 164 -1.91 3.47 10.27
CA ALA A 164 -2.95 4.34 9.75
C ALA A 164 -3.54 3.88 8.39
N LEU A 165 -2.78 3.08 7.63
CA LEU A 165 -3.12 2.68 6.26
C LEU A 165 -4.40 1.84 6.12
N PRO A 166 -4.69 0.83 6.97
CA PRO A 166 -5.86 -0.04 6.78
C PRO A 166 -7.18 0.72 6.77
N ALA A 167 -7.44 1.54 7.80
CA ALA A 167 -8.66 2.33 7.89
C ALA A 167 -8.81 3.34 6.73
N LEU A 168 -7.70 3.91 6.25
CA LEU A 168 -7.72 4.80 5.10
C LEU A 168 -8.03 4.04 3.80
N THR A 169 -7.46 2.85 3.64
CA THR A 169 -7.72 1.98 2.49
C THR A 169 -9.20 1.60 2.44
N ASP A 170 -9.79 1.23 3.57
CA ASP A 170 -11.21 0.88 3.64
C ASP A 170 -12.13 2.09 3.35
N ALA A 171 -11.75 3.29 3.80
CA ALA A 171 -12.49 4.52 3.47
C ALA A 171 -12.47 4.84 1.98
N PHE A 172 -11.29 4.77 1.34
CA PHE A 172 -11.15 4.97 -0.12
C PHE A 172 -11.92 3.91 -0.93
N ARG A 173 -11.92 2.65 -0.48
CA ARG A 173 -12.70 1.58 -1.12
C ARG A 173 -14.21 1.81 -0.97
N SER A 174 -14.65 2.28 0.19
CA SER A 174 -16.06 2.60 0.47
C SER A 174 -16.54 3.76 -0.42
N GLN A 175 -15.78 4.84 -0.50
CA GLN A 175 -16.11 5.99 -1.34
C GLN A 175 -16.17 5.65 -2.84
N ARG A 176 -15.24 4.82 -3.33
CA ARG A 176 -15.31 4.31 -4.71
C ARG A 176 -16.57 3.46 -4.97
N ALA A 177 -17.07 2.74 -3.97
CA ALA A 177 -18.29 1.94 -4.14
C ALA A 177 -19.54 2.83 -4.29
N GLU A 178 -19.51 4.04 -3.73
CA GLU A 178 -20.58 5.04 -3.82
C GLU A 178 -20.49 5.88 -5.10
N GLU A 179 -19.28 6.21 -5.56
CA GLU A 179 -19.02 6.90 -6.82
C GLU A 179 -19.09 5.91 -8.02
N LEU A 180 -20.22 5.92 -8.72
CA LEU A 180 -20.50 5.11 -9.93
C LEU A 180 -19.32 5.00 -10.91
N GLU A 181 -19.15 3.77 -11.44
CA GLU A 181 -18.15 3.28 -12.42
C GLU A 181 -17.50 4.35 -13.32
N GLY A 182 -16.17 4.45 -13.26
CA GLY A 182 -15.42 5.21 -14.27
C GLY A 182 -13.94 5.44 -13.96
N MET A 183 -13.51 5.27 -12.72
CA MET A 183 -12.14 5.59 -12.34
C MET A 183 -11.24 4.34 -12.33
N ALA A 184 -10.40 4.21 -13.36
CA ALA A 184 -9.40 3.15 -13.51
C ALA A 184 -8.10 3.46 -12.75
N PHE A 185 -8.18 3.77 -11.46
CA PHE A 185 -6.99 3.92 -10.60
C PHE A 185 -6.93 2.82 -9.54
N ASP A 186 -5.71 2.54 -9.10
CA ASP A 186 -5.44 1.65 -7.96
C ASP A 186 -5.79 2.40 -6.65
N VAL A 187 -6.86 1.95 -5.99
CA VAL A 187 -7.41 2.57 -4.79
C VAL A 187 -6.46 2.42 -3.61
N ASP A 188 -5.82 1.27 -3.50
CA ASP A 188 -4.91 0.97 -2.41
C ASP A 188 -3.65 1.83 -2.54
N GLN A 189 -3.16 2.01 -3.77
CA GLN A 189 -2.06 2.94 -4.05
C GLN A 189 -2.44 4.40 -3.73
N ARG A 190 -3.67 4.84 -4.06
CA ARG A 190 -4.12 6.20 -3.69
C ARG A 190 -4.26 6.38 -2.19
N ALA A 191 -4.78 5.39 -1.48
CA ALA A 191 -4.84 5.41 -0.02
C ALA A 191 -3.43 5.52 0.57
N LEU A 192 -2.46 4.76 0.06
CA LEU A 192 -1.06 4.85 0.47
C LEU A 192 -0.46 6.25 0.21
N GLU A 193 -0.66 6.82 -0.97
CA GLU A 193 -0.15 8.15 -1.30
C GLU A 193 -0.83 9.26 -0.49
N ALA A 194 -2.14 9.13 -0.22
CA ALA A 194 -2.86 10.04 0.67
C ALA A 194 -2.35 9.95 2.12
N ASN A 195 -2.05 8.74 2.60
CA ASN A 195 -1.48 8.51 3.92
C ASN A 195 -0.13 9.24 4.08
N ARG A 196 0.77 9.03 3.11
CA ARG A 196 2.08 9.68 3.03
C ARG A 196 1.98 11.20 2.95
N LEU A 197 1.05 11.69 2.13
CA LEU A 197 0.81 13.12 1.99
C LEU A 197 0.37 13.73 3.32
N PHE A 198 -0.56 13.07 4.02
CA PHE A 198 -1.03 13.54 5.31
C PHE A 198 0.07 13.56 6.36
N LEU A 199 0.93 12.53 6.40
CA LEU A 199 2.11 12.55 7.25
C LEU A 199 3.01 13.74 6.91
N LEU A 200 3.29 14.01 5.63
CA LEU A 200 4.14 15.12 5.21
C LEU A 200 3.52 16.49 5.55
N GLN A 201 2.20 16.62 5.42
CA GLN A 201 1.42 17.79 5.84
C GLN A 201 1.57 18.03 7.35
N LEU A 202 1.36 16.99 8.17
CA LEU A 202 1.49 17.06 9.63
C LEU A 202 2.91 17.46 10.06
N LEU A 203 3.93 16.81 9.48
CA LEU A 203 5.34 17.09 9.77
C LEU A 203 5.73 18.52 9.37
N THR A 204 5.18 19.03 8.25
CA THR A 204 5.43 20.39 7.80
C THR A 204 4.74 21.42 8.69
N ALA A 205 3.49 21.17 9.09
CA ALA A 205 2.76 22.03 10.03
C ALA A 205 3.47 22.10 11.40
N LEU A 206 4.01 20.97 11.87
CA LEU A 206 4.84 20.90 13.08
C LEU A 206 6.15 21.70 12.95
N ARG A 207 6.86 21.57 11.82
CA ARG A 207 8.11 22.30 11.55
C ARG A 207 7.91 23.81 11.64
N PHE A 208 6.80 24.32 11.09
CA PHE A 208 6.47 25.74 11.10
C PHE A 208 5.71 26.18 12.36
N SER A 209 5.50 25.29 13.33
CA SER A 209 4.78 25.58 14.58
C SER A 209 3.38 26.18 14.34
N LEU A 210 2.65 25.65 13.33
CA LEU A 210 1.35 26.17 12.91
C LEU A 210 0.16 25.53 13.63
N LEU A 211 0.40 24.42 14.35
CA LEU A 211 -0.62 23.65 15.04
C LEU A 211 -0.91 24.24 16.43
N PRO A 212 -2.17 24.18 16.90
CA PRO A 212 -2.53 24.60 18.25
C PRO A 212 -1.98 23.64 19.32
N ASP A 213 -1.86 24.12 20.56
CA ASP A 213 -1.38 23.33 21.69
C ASP A 213 -2.36 22.22 22.11
N SER A 214 -3.67 22.46 21.95
CA SER A 214 -4.73 21.48 22.20
C SER A 214 -5.46 21.14 20.92
N LEU A 215 -5.51 19.84 20.60
CA LEU A 215 -6.15 19.33 19.39
C LEU A 215 -6.85 18.02 19.70
N LEU A 216 -8.09 17.86 19.27
CA LEU A 216 -8.79 16.58 19.35
C LEU A 216 -8.44 15.72 18.12
N PRO A 217 -8.44 14.38 18.24
CA PRO A 217 -8.19 13.50 17.11
C PRO A 217 -9.15 13.75 15.93
N GLU A 218 -10.43 13.95 16.21
CA GLU A 218 -11.50 14.12 15.21
C GLU A 218 -11.27 15.35 14.30
N ASP A 219 -10.70 16.42 14.87
CA ASP A 219 -10.44 17.68 14.16
C ASP A 219 -9.08 17.70 13.44
N LEU A 220 -8.25 16.66 13.63
CA LEU A 220 -6.85 16.67 13.23
C LEU A 220 -6.67 16.97 11.72
N GLY A 221 -7.48 16.35 10.86
CA GLY A 221 -7.40 16.55 9.42
C GLY A 221 -7.63 18.01 9.02
N GLU A 222 -8.78 18.55 9.41
CA GLU A 222 -9.17 19.91 9.05
C GLU A 222 -8.27 20.97 9.68
N VAL A 223 -7.81 20.76 10.91
CA VAL A 223 -6.85 21.67 11.56
C VAL A 223 -5.51 21.68 10.84
N VAL A 224 -4.98 20.53 10.42
CA VAL A 224 -3.72 20.47 9.67
C VAL A 224 -3.84 21.20 8.33
N ILE A 225 -4.90 20.94 7.56
CA ILE A 225 -5.13 21.63 6.28
C ILE A 225 -5.27 23.15 6.48
N THR A 226 -6.07 23.57 7.46
CA THR A 226 -6.28 25.00 7.76
C THR A 226 -4.98 25.66 8.25
N ALA A 227 -4.17 24.95 9.03
CA ALA A 227 -2.88 25.44 9.48
C ALA A 227 -1.91 25.66 8.32
N LEU A 228 -1.87 24.74 7.35
CA LEU A 228 -1.00 24.84 6.18
C LEU A 228 -1.34 26.02 5.26
N ALA A 229 -2.57 26.53 5.26
CA ALA A 229 -2.91 27.77 4.55
C ALA A 229 -2.10 28.98 5.05
N ARG A 230 -1.56 28.92 6.28
CA ARG A 230 -0.68 29.95 6.88
C ARG A 230 0.81 29.65 6.70
N ALA A 231 1.17 28.54 6.05
CA ALA A 231 2.56 28.20 5.77
C ALA A 231 3.15 29.13 4.69
N PRO A 232 4.48 29.33 4.66
CA PRO A 232 5.13 30.08 3.58
C PRO A 232 4.93 29.41 2.21
N GLU A 233 4.86 30.20 1.13
CA GLU A 233 4.94 29.66 -0.24
C GLU A 233 6.28 28.93 -0.44
N PRO A 234 6.31 27.80 -1.17
CA PRO A 234 5.21 27.15 -1.88
C PRO A 234 4.43 26.12 -1.04
N PHE A 235 4.62 26.05 0.28
CA PHE A 235 4.07 24.97 1.12
C PHE A 235 2.54 25.07 1.25
N ASN A 236 1.99 26.27 1.41
CA ASN A 236 0.55 26.49 1.44
C ASN A 236 -0.18 26.01 0.16
N THR A 237 0.45 26.06 -1.01
CA THR A 237 -0.12 25.64 -2.28
C THR A 237 0.17 24.17 -2.58
N SER A 238 1.45 23.77 -2.53
CA SER A 238 1.91 22.42 -2.86
C SER A 238 1.39 21.32 -1.94
N LEU A 239 1.17 21.62 -0.65
CA LEU A 239 0.61 20.66 0.32
C LEU A 239 -0.91 20.72 0.43
N ALA A 240 -1.59 21.70 -0.18
CA ALA A 240 -3.05 21.80 -0.11
C ALA A 240 -3.78 20.86 -1.08
N TYR A 241 -3.08 20.35 -2.10
CA TYR A 241 -3.66 19.44 -3.08
C TYR A 241 -4.16 18.15 -2.42
N ARG A 242 -5.31 17.65 -2.87
CA ARG A 242 -5.90 16.37 -2.45
C ARG A 242 -6.26 15.54 -3.68
N TRP A 243 -6.29 14.22 -3.51
CA TRP A 243 -6.78 13.33 -4.56
C TRP A 243 -8.26 13.55 -4.83
N GLU A 244 -8.66 13.50 -6.09
CA GLU A 244 -10.07 13.40 -6.46
C GLU A 244 -10.65 12.09 -5.91
N GLY A 245 -11.80 12.18 -5.23
CA GLY A 245 -12.44 11.04 -4.57
C GLY A 245 -11.76 10.60 -3.26
N ALA A 246 -10.93 11.46 -2.65
CA ALA A 246 -10.43 11.23 -1.29
C ALA A 246 -11.54 11.42 -0.24
N PRO A 247 -11.48 10.71 0.89
CA PRO A 247 -12.39 10.93 2.01
C PRO A 247 -12.35 12.39 2.47
N LEU A 248 -13.53 12.98 2.69
CA LEU A 248 -13.64 14.38 3.13
C LEU A 248 -12.98 14.59 4.50
N SER A 249 -13.16 13.62 5.40
CA SER A 249 -12.55 13.57 6.72
C SER A 249 -11.64 12.34 6.86
N LEU A 250 -10.66 12.44 7.75
CA LEU A 250 -9.83 11.29 8.11
C LEU A 250 -10.68 10.26 8.86
N PRO A 251 -10.53 8.96 8.56
CA PRO A 251 -11.10 7.91 9.39
C PRO A 251 -10.62 8.04 10.84
N ASN A 252 -11.49 7.74 11.81
CA ASN A 252 -11.19 7.97 13.22
C ASN A 252 -9.92 7.23 13.68
N GLU A 253 -9.73 5.98 13.26
CA GLU A 253 -8.52 5.20 13.60
C GLU A 253 -7.24 5.83 13.04
N THR A 254 -7.28 6.29 11.78
CA THR A 254 -6.20 7.05 11.14
C THR A 254 -5.91 8.34 11.91
N ALA A 255 -6.97 9.07 12.30
CA ALA A 255 -6.86 10.33 13.02
C ALA A 255 -6.27 10.16 14.43
N ILE A 256 -6.70 9.13 15.18
CA ILE A 256 -6.14 8.75 16.48
C ILE A 256 -4.66 8.37 16.33
N CYS A 257 -4.30 7.59 15.31
CA CYS A 257 -2.92 7.19 15.07
C CYS A 257 -2.00 8.41 14.86
N TYR A 258 -2.39 9.33 13.96
CA TYR A 258 -1.62 10.54 13.71
C TYR A 258 -1.65 11.54 14.87
N HIS A 259 -2.72 11.58 15.66
CA HIS A 259 -2.79 12.36 16.88
C HIS A 259 -1.76 11.87 17.92
N HIS A 260 -1.65 10.54 18.11
CA HIS A 260 -0.62 9.96 18.96
C HIS A 260 0.80 10.26 18.43
N LEU A 261 1.02 10.19 17.11
CA LEU A 261 2.28 10.59 16.51
C LEU A 261 2.61 12.06 16.82
N LEU A 262 1.64 12.96 16.62
CA LEU A 262 1.80 14.39 16.88
C LEU A 262 2.24 14.67 18.32
N LEU A 263 1.50 14.14 19.30
CA LEU A 263 1.83 14.28 20.72
C LEU A 263 3.23 13.73 21.01
N ARG A 264 3.58 12.58 20.40
CA ARG A 264 4.88 11.96 20.59
C ARG A 264 6.02 12.81 20.02
N LEU A 265 5.85 13.42 18.85
CA LEU A 265 6.85 14.29 18.23
C LEU A 265 7.06 15.58 19.04
N GLN A 266 5.99 16.14 19.61
CA GLN A 266 6.07 17.29 20.52
C GLN A 266 6.83 16.93 21.80
N GLN A 267 6.48 15.80 22.44
CA GLN A 267 7.18 15.29 23.63
C GLN A 267 8.67 15.09 23.37
N LEU A 268 9.04 14.51 22.24
CA LEU A 268 10.43 14.21 21.87
C LEU A 268 11.17 15.40 21.26
N ARG A 269 10.52 16.56 21.15
CA ARG A 269 11.06 17.79 20.54
C ARG A 269 11.70 17.51 19.19
N TRP A 270 10.99 16.81 18.31
CA TRP A 270 11.52 16.32 17.03
C TRP A 270 12.20 17.42 16.18
N THR A 271 11.64 18.63 16.18
CA THR A 271 12.17 19.79 15.43
C THR A 271 13.52 20.31 15.93
N THR A 272 13.97 19.89 17.11
CA THR A 272 15.23 20.33 17.74
C THR A 272 16.13 19.13 18.03
N PRO A 273 17.39 19.07 17.55
CA PRO A 273 18.04 20.06 16.69
C PRO A 273 17.55 20.00 15.23
N PRO A 274 17.63 21.10 14.46
CA PRO A 274 17.13 21.15 13.07
C PRO A 274 17.75 20.08 12.16
N GLN A 275 19.03 19.77 12.35
CA GLN A 275 19.73 18.75 11.56
C GLN A 275 19.11 17.36 11.71
N ARG A 276 18.59 17.01 12.89
CA ARG A 276 17.93 15.73 13.16
C ARG A 276 16.63 15.62 12.38
N MET A 277 15.82 16.67 12.46
CA MET A 277 14.57 16.80 11.70
C MET A 277 14.83 16.71 10.19
N GLN A 278 15.79 17.48 9.67
CA GLN A 278 16.17 17.45 8.25
C GLN A 278 16.61 16.06 7.78
N LYS A 279 17.49 15.37 8.55
CA LYS A 279 17.93 14.01 8.23
C LYS A 279 16.77 13.01 8.27
N SER A 280 15.88 13.11 9.26
CA SER A 280 14.72 12.21 9.36
C SER A 280 13.74 12.38 8.19
N LEU A 281 13.49 13.63 7.74
CA LEU A 281 12.65 13.91 6.57
C LEU A 281 13.30 13.43 5.27
N ARG A 282 14.62 13.65 5.11
CA ARG A 282 15.35 13.17 3.94
C ARG A 282 15.27 11.64 3.85
N ASN A 283 15.54 10.93 4.93
CA ASN A 283 15.43 9.47 4.95
C ASN A 283 14.01 8.98 4.65
N LEU A 284 12.98 9.71 5.10
CA LEU A 284 11.57 9.40 4.79
C LEU A 284 11.28 9.56 3.30
N LEU A 285 11.70 10.65 2.69
CA LEU A 285 11.50 10.90 1.26
C LEU A 285 12.31 9.90 0.41
N ASP A 286 13.54 9.60 0.80
CA ASP A 286 14.40 8.61 0.13
C ASP A 286 13.80 7.19 0.20
N SER A 287 13.06 6.85 1.27
CA SER A 287 12.39 5.55 1.39
C SER A 287 11.14 5.44 0.51
N TRP A 288 10.41 6.54 0.32
CA TRP A 288 9.26 6.60 -0.59
C TRP A 288 9.68 6.62 -2.06
N TYR A 289 10.84 7.21 -2.38
CA TYR A 289 11.38 7.36 -3.72
C TYR A 289 12.79 6.75 -3.84
N PRO A 290 12.91 5.40 -3.81
CA PRO A 290 14.21 4.72 -3.77
C PRO A 290 15.03 4.83 -5.07
N VAL A 291 14.39 5.19 -6.19
CA VAL A 291 15.07 5.38 -7.48
C VAL A 291 15.77 6.74 -7.46
N ARG A 292 17.10 6.74 -7.64
CA ARG A 292 17.88 7.99 -7.65
C ARG A 292 17.64 8.77 -8.94
N GLY A 293 16.74 9.75 -8.84
CA GLY A 293 16.60 10.86 -9.77
C GLY A 293 15.80 10.56 -11.04
N ASN A 294 15.47 11.62 -11.75
CA ASN A 294 14.74 11.56 -13.01
C ASN A 294 15.67 11.29 -14.21
N GLY A 295 16.91 10.87 -13.94
CA GLY A 295 17.93 10.58 -14.96
C GLY A 295 18.32 11.83 -15.78
N PRO A 296 18.72 11.68 -17.06
CA PRO A 296 19.13 12.81 -17.90
C PRO A 296 18.00 13.82 -18.14
N MET A 297 16.74 13.40 -17.99
CA MET A 297 15.54 14.24 -18.16
C MET A 297 15.38 15.29 -17.05
N GLU A 298 16.11 15.16 -15.93
CA GLU A 298 16.02 16.10 -14.81
C GLU A 298 16.57 17.50 -15.16
N ASN A 299 17.47 17.58 -16.15
CA ASN A 299 18.13 18.82 -16.60
C ASN A 299 17.25 19.70 -17.50
N ALA A 300 15.95 19.74 -17.22
CA ALA A 300 14.99 20.58 -17.95
C ALA A 300 14.46 21.74 -17.09
N ASP A 301 14.06 22.82 -17.77
CA ASP A 301 13.50 24.00 -17.13
C ASP A 301 12.07 23.74 -16.61
N MET A 302 11.35 22.81 -17.23
CA MET A 302 10.04 22.33 -16.77
C MET A 302 9.95 20.80 -16.83
N LEU A 303 9.38 20.20 -15.77
CA LEU A 303 9.14 18.76 -15.67
C LEU A 303 7.64 18.45 -15.66
N LEU A 304 7.20 17.53 -16.51
CA LEU A 304 5.80 17.08 -16.60
C LEU A 304 5.72 15.60 -16.19
N TYR A 305 4.97 15.32 -15.12
CA TYR A 305 4.82 13.99 -14.51
C TYR A 305 6.14 13.35 -14.07
N PRO A 306 7.01 14.05 -13.31
CA PRO A 306 8.21 13.41 -12.79
C PRO A 306 7.88 12.18 -11.94
N ARG A 307 8.84 11.28 -11.76
CA ARG A 307 8.63 10.07 -10.94
C ARG A 307 9.18 10.20 -9.53
N THR A 308 10.10 11.15 -9.34
CA THR A 308 10.81 11.39 -8.09
C THR A 308 10.91 12.89 -7.83
N PRO A 309 11.00 13.32 -6.55
CA PRO A 309 11.17 14.72 -6.18
C PRO A 309 12.31 15.39 -6.95
N ALA A 310 12.02 16.49 -7.62
CA ALA A 310 12.97 17.12 -8.54
C ALA A 310 14.02 17.98 -7.81
N THR A 311 15.29 17.73 -8.12
CA THR A 311 16.45 18.37 -7.46
C THR A 311 17.25 19.30 -8.37
N ASN A 312 16.86 19.47 -9.64
CA ASN A 312 17.52 20.40 -10.55
C ASN A 312 17.42 21.86 -10.03
N PRO A 313 18.55 22.56 -9.80
CA PRO A 313 18.55 23.95 -9.34
C PRO A 313 17.87 24.94 -10.29
N ASN A 314 17.88 24.68 -11.60
CA ASN A 314 17.33 25.58 -12.62
C ASN A 314 15.85 25.34 -12.94
N LEU A 315 15.20 24.44 -12.20
CA LEU A 315 13.80 24.10 -12.43
C LEU A 315 12.88 25.31 -12.19
N THR A 316 12.11 25.68 -13.20
CA THR A 316 11.16 26.82 -13.15
C THR A 316 9.74 26.38 -12.86
N ALA A 317 9.32 25.21 -13.35
CA ALA A 317 7.97 24.71 -13.21
C ALA A 317 7.90 23.18 -13.13
N ILE A 318 6.93 22.66 -12.37
CA ILE A 318 6.64 21.24 -12.27
C ILE A 318 5.13 21.01 -12.39
N LEU A 319 4.74 20.10 -13.27
CA LEU A 319 3.38 19.61 -13.38
C LEU A 319 3.34 18.14 -12.97
N SER A 320 2.41 17.76 -12.12
CA SER A 320 2.21 16.36 -11.72
C SER A 320 0.73 16.08 -11.43
N ASP A 321 0.31 14.85 -11.64
CA ASP A 321 -0.98 14.31 -11.20
C ASP A 321 -0.88 13.64 -9.81
N SER A 322 0.28 13.68 -9.15
CA SER A 322 0.47 13.22 -7.77
C SER A 322 0.68 14.40 -6.81
N PRO A 323 -0.30 14.71 -5.93
CA PRO A 323 -0.14 15.68 -4.85
C PRO A 323 1.06 15.38 -3.95
N LEU A 324 1.27 14.10 -3.63
CA LEU A 324 2.39 13.65 -2.81
C LEU A 324 3.73 14.03 -3.43
N LEU A 325 3.88 13.87 -4.74
CA LEU A 325 5.12 14.20 -5.43
C LEU A 325 5.42 15.71 -5.42
N LEU A 326 4.40 16.54 -5.60
CA LEU A 326 4.55 18.00 -5.56
C LEU A 326 4.97 18.45 -4.16
N ALA A 327 4.27 17.96 -3.13
CA ALA A 327 4.62 18.18 -1.73
C ALA A 327 6.03 17.68 -1.39
N GLY A 328 6.36 16.46 -1.79
CA GLY A 328 7.68 15.86 -1.60
C GLY A 328 8.79 16.66 -2.30
N THR A 329 8.51 17.21 -3.48
CA THR A 329 9.42 18.10 -4.21
C THR A 329 9.67 19.39 -3.44
N ALA A 330 8.62 20.07 -2.97
CA ALA A 330 8.76 21.29 -2.17
C ALA A 330 9.63 21.08 -0.93
N VAL A 331 9.37 19.99 -0.18
CA VAL A 331 10.15 19.64 1.01
C VAL A 331 11.58 19.26 0.66
N THR A 332 11.80 18.44 -0.38
CA THR A 332 13.15 18.02 -0.81
C THR A 332 14.02 19.21 -1.19
N ARG A 333 13.47 20.13 -1.99
CA ARG A 333 14.19 21.33 -2.46
C ARG A 333 14.53 22.26 -1.31
N GLU A 334 13.61 22.46 -0.38
CA GLU A 334 13.83 23.24 0.83
C GLU A 334 14.94 22.64 1.70
N LEU A 335 14.92 21.31 1.92
CA LEU A 335 15.97 20.60 2.66
C LEU A 335 17.34 20.66 1.97
N ALA A 336 17.38 20.92 0.67
CA ALA A 336 18.59 21.07 -0.13
C ALA A 336 18.99 22.54 -0.34
N GLY A 337 18.19 23.51 0.13
CA GLY A 337 18.43 24.94 -0.11
C GLY A 337 18.29 25.36 -1.58
N LEU A 338 17.44 24.66 -2.34
CA LEU A 338 17.20 24.92 -3.76
C LEU A 338 16.02 25.90 -3.96
N PRO A 339 16.02 26.70 -5.05
CA PRO A 339 14.93 27.61 -5.36
C PRO A 339 13.64 26.84 -5.65
N GLN A 340 12.48 27.38 -5.28
CA GLN A 340 11.20 26.69 -5.47
C GLN A 340 10.59 27.00 -6.85
N PRO A 341 10.18 25.98 -7.64
CA PRO A 341 9.50 26.19 -8.92
C PRO A 341 8.03 26.57 -8.74
N ALA A 342 7.35 26.92 -9.84
CA ALA A 342 5.89 26.94 -9.88
C ALA A 342 5.33 25.50 -9.88
N TYR A 343 4.34 25.23 -9.03
CA TYR A 343 3.72 23.92 -8.89
C TYR A 343 2.35 23.89 -9.57
N TYR A 344 2.11 22.86 -10.37
CA TYR A 344 0.84 22.61 -11.05
C TYR A 344 0.35 21.20 -10.75
N TYR A 345 -0.74 21.09 -10.00
CA TYR A 345 -1.48 19.84 -9.82
C TYR A 345 -2.64 19.80 -10.81
N ASP A 346 -2.43 19.16 -11.95
CA ASP A 346 -3.47 19.00 -12.98
C ASP A 346 -3.02 17.98 -14.04
N SER A 347 -3.91 17.72 -15.00
CA SER A 347 -3.60 17.15 -16.29
C SER A 347 -2.81 18.13 -17.17
N LEU A 348 -2.00 17.59 -18.08
CA LEU A 348 -1.29 18.31 -19.15
C LEU A 348 -2.26 19.14 -20.01
N LEU A 349 -3.55 18.80 -19.99
CA LEU A 349 -4.63 19.58 -20.62
C LEU A 349 -4.80 21.00 -20.10
N SER A 350 -4.36 21.28 -18.87
CA SER A 350 -4.37 22.62 -18.29
C SER A 350 -3.35 23.54 -18.97
N LEU A 351 -2.30 22.96 -19.56
CA LEU A 351 -1.25 23.73 -20.22
C LEU A 351 -1.72 24.28 -21.56
N THR A 352 -1.35 25.55 -21.74
CA THR A 352 -1.51 26.37 -22.94
C THR A 352 -0.14 26.83 -23.45
N PRO A 353 -0.03 27.33 -24.69
CA PRO A 353 1.22 27.88 -25.21
C PRO A 353 1.82 29.00 -24.35
N GLU A 354 0.98 29.73 -23.62
CA GLU A 354 1.39 30.83 -22.74
C GLU A 354 1.93 30.34 -21.40
N THR A 355 1.40 29.24 -20.87
CA THR A 355 1.81 28.66 -19.58
C THR A 355 3.00 27.70 -19.72
N LEU A 356 3.23 27.15 -20.91
CA LEU A 356 4.39 26.30 -21.16
C LEU A 356 5.66 27.17 -21.11
N CYS A 357 6.67 26.73 -20.35
CA CYS A 357 7.93 27.47 -20.26
C CYS A 357 8.57 27.58 -21.65
N ARG A 358 9.38 28.62 -21.91
CA ARG A 358 10.11 28.79 -23.18
C ARG A 358 11.37 27.93 -23.27
N GLY A 359 11.77 27.33 -22.16
CA GLY A 359 12.98 26.55 -21.99
C GLY A 359 12.82 25.09 -22.44
N SER A 360 13.72 24.23 -21.96
CA SER A 360 13.61 22.78 -22.18
C SER A 360 12.51 22.17 -21.32
N VAL A 361 11.76 21.23 -21.90
CA VAL A 361 10.67 20.51 -21.21
C VAL A 361 10.97 19.02 -21.24
N SER A 362 10.88 18.38 -20.08
CA SER A 362 10.90 16.92 -19.99
C SER A 362 9.54 16.38 -19.55
N ALA A 363 9.05 15.33 -20.19
CA ALA A 363 7.73 14.76 -19.92
C ALA A 363 7.73 13.23 -19.86
N TRP A 364 7.09 12.67 -18.84
CA TRP A 364 6.85 11.23 -18.73
C TRP A 364 5.40 10.90 -19.10
N LEU A 365 5.19 10.46 -20.34
CA LEU A 365 3.88 10.16 -20.88
C LEU A 365 3.71 8.64 -20.98
N LEU A 366 3.44 7.97 -19.86
CA LEU A 366 3.48 6.50 -19.78
C LEU A 366 2.12 5.85 -19.52
N SER A 367 1.07 6.65 -19.33
CA SER A 367 -0.26 6.14 -19.01
C SER A 367 -0.86 5.39 -20.20
N SER A 368 -0.92 4.06 -20.08
CA SER A 368 -1.57 3.15 -21.04
C SER A 368 -3.09 3.08 -20.87
N ILE A 369 -3.63 3.71 -19.83
CA ILE A 369 -5.06 3.71 -19.53
C ILE A 369 -5.81 4.51 -20.61
N PRO A 370 -6.85 3.96 -21.24
CA PRO A 370 -7.69 4.72 -22.17
C PRO A 370 -8.40 5.87 -21.47
N ILE A 371 -8.56 7.00 -22.17
CA ILE A 371 -9.27 8.15 -21.61
C ILE A 371 -10.79 7.89 -21.52
N SER A 372 -11.42 8.43 -20.49
CA SER A 372 -12.87 8.33 -20.32
C SER A 372 -13.64 9.11 -21.39
N ARG A 373 -14.95 8.89 -21.50
CA ARG A 373 -15.81 9.65 -22.43
C ARG A 373 -15.80 11.16 -22.15
N ASN A 374 -15.78 11.55 -20.89
CA ASN A 374 -15.74 12.96 -20.49
C ASN A 374 -14.38 13.59 -20.83
N GLU A 375 -13.29 12.92 -20.45
CA GLU A 375 -11.93 13.36 -20.79
C GLU A 375 -11.74 13.52 -22.31
N ARG A 376 -12.33 12.64 -23.11
CA ARG A 376 -12.26 12.73 -24.58
C ARG A 376 -12.87 14.03 -25.11
N ALA A 377 -13.99 14.48 -24.56
CA ALA A 377 -14.59 15.76 -24.97
C ALA A 377 -13.66 16.93 -24.65
N GLN A 378 -13.03 16.90 -23.47
CA GLN A 378 -12.07 17.91 -23.04
C GLN A 378 -10.80 17.91 -23.91
N PHE A 379 -10.21 16.73 -24.15
CA PHE A 379 -9.07 16.56 -25.07
C PHE A 379 -9.43 17.04 -26.49
N GLY A 380 -10.60 16.68 -27.00
CA GLY A 380 -11.06 17.11 -28.32
C GLY A 380 -11.17 18.63 -28.44
N ALA A 381 -11.67 19.32 -27.42
CA ALA A 381 -11.73 20.78 -27.38
C ALA A 381 -10.32 21.41 -27.30
N ARG A 382 -9.44 20.85 -26.44
CA ARG A 382 -8.07 21.35 -26.25
C ARG A 382 -7.21 21.17 -27.49
N LEU A 383 -7.33 20.03 -28.18
CA LEU A 383 -6.59 19.78 -29.43
C LEU A 383 -6.91 20.80 -30.53
N ARG A 384 -8.13 21.36 -30.58
CA ARG A 384 -8.45 22.45 -31.51
C ARG A 384 -7.74 23.76 -31.17
N THR A 385 -7.36 23.96 -29.92
CA THR A 385 -6.56 25.12 -29.50
C THR A 385 -5.10 24.90 -29.84
N SER A 386 -4.58 23.70 -29.56
CA SER A 386 -3.17 23.34 -29.80
C SER A 386 -2.86 23.17 -31.29
N TRP A 387 -3.86 22.80 -32.08
CA TRP A 387 -3.75 22.62 -33.53
C TRP A 387 -4.99 23.21 -34.25
N PRO A 388 -5.09 24.54 -34.38
CA PRO A 388 -6.28 25.22 -34.93
C PRO A 388 -6.67 24.79 -36.35
N HIS A 389 -5.70 24.32 -37.13
CA HIS A 389 -5.87 23.98 -38.54
C HIS A 389 -5.84 22.47 -38.82
N ARG A 390 -5.87 21.61 -37.78
CA ARG A 390 -5.91 20.15 -37.94
C ARG A 390 -7.08 19.52 -37.21
N ASN A 391 -7.76 18.61 -37.89
CA ASN A 391 -8.80 17.77 -37.29
C ASN A 391 -8.26 16.35 -37.11
N PHE A 392 -8.03 15.95 -35.86
CA PHE A 392 -7.57 14.60 -35.54
C PHE A 392 -8.75 13.63 -35.40
N LYS A 393 -8.67 12.48 -36.09
CA LYS A 393 -9.57 11.34 -35.90
C LYS A 393 -8.86 10.31 -35.02
N ILE A 394 -8.89 10.51 -33.70
CA ILE A 394 -8.28 9.57 -32.74
C ILE A 394 -9.33 8.56 -32.28
N LEU A 395 -9.00 7.26 -32.35
CA LEU A 395 -9.89 6.16 -31.95
C LEU A 395 -10.21 6.20 -30.45
N THR A 396 -11.33 5.58 -30.07
CA THR A 396 -11.92 5.69 -28.73
C THR A 396 -11.19 4.92 -27.64
N ASP A 397 -10.45 3.89 -28.03
CA ASP A 397 -9.71 2.96 -27.17
C ASP A 397 -8.23 3.35 -26.98
N GLN A 398 -7.82 4.49 -27.54
CA GLN A 398 -6.42 4.90 -27.54
C GLN A 398 -5.95 5.33 -26.15
N PRO A 399 -4.70 4.98 -25.78
CA PRO A 399 -4.15 5.27 -24.46
C PRO A 399 -3.94 6.76 -24.23
N ARG A 400 -4.06 7.19 -22.97
CA ARG A 400 -3.94 8.60 -22.55
C ARG A 400 -2.63 9.26 -22.98
N TRP A 401 -1.51 8.54 -22.94
CA TRP A 401 -0.21 9.09 -23.33
C TRP A 401 -0.22 9.66 -24.75
N LYS A 402 -0.98 9.08 -25.69
CA LYS A 402 -1.04 9.53 -27.08
C LYS A 402 -1.75 10.87 -27.21
N TRP A 403 -2.87 11.03 -26.50
CA TRP A 403 -3.61 12.29 -26.44
C TRP A 403 -2.78 13.40 -25.82
N GLN A 404 -2.08 13.09 -24.72
CA GLN A 404 -1.17 14.02 -24.06
C GLN A 404 0.00 14.41 -24.95
N MET A 405 0.58 13.46 -25.70
CA MET A 405 1.70 13.72 -26.59
C MET A 405 1.29 14.64 -27.75
N ILE A 406 0.16 14.38 -28.41
CA ILE A 406 -0.33 15.24 -29.49
C ILE A 406 -0.62 16.66 -28.98
N HIS A 407 -1.22 16.79 -27.79
CA HIS A 407 -1.48 18.08 -27.15
C HIS A 407 -0.17 18.83 -26.86
N LEU A 408 0.78 18.17 -26.20
CA LEU A 408 2.10 18.73 -25.87
C LEU A 408 2.81 19.25 -27.11
N LEU A 409 2.90 18.44 -28.17
CA LEU A 409 3.53 18.85 -29.43
C LEU A 409 2.87 20.09 -30.06
N GLY A 410 1.56 20.27 -29.90
CA GLY A 410 0.84 21.44 -30.42
C GLY A 410 1.17 22.73 -29.72
N ILE A 411 1.29 22.69 -28.39
CA ILE A 411 1.54 23.87 -27.55
C ILE A 411 3.01 24.30 -27.46
N CYS A 412 3.94 23.48 -27.97
CA CYS A 412 5.39 23.78 -27.92
C CYS A 412 5.77 25.02 -28.74
N GLN A 413 6.70 25.83 -28.28
CA GLN A 413 7.15 27.01 -29.03
C GLN A 413 8.20 26.65 -30.10
N PRO A 414 8.40 27.49 -31.15
CA PRO A 414 9.46 27.29 -32.12
C PRO A 414 10.84 27.15 -31.44
N HIS A 415 11.66 26.21 -31.92
CA HIS A 415 12.98 25.86 -31.39
C HIS A 415 13.03 25.31 -29.97
N GLN A 416 11.87 25.10 -29.33
CA GLN A 416 11.80 24.50 -28.01
C GLN A 416 12.33 23.05 -28.04
N ARG A 417 13.10 22.70 -27.01
CA ARG A 417 13.66 21.35 -26.82
C ARG A 417 12.75 20.55 -25.91
N LEU A 418 12.42 19.33 -26.34
CA LEU A 418 11.60 18.39 -25.59
C LEU A 418 12.37 17.11 -25.37
N GLN A 419 12.26 16.55 -24.17
CA GLN A 419 12.64 15.18 -23.89
C GLN A 419 11.41 14.43 -23.40
N ILE A 420 10.95 13.42 -24.12
CA ILE A 420 9.70 12.72 -23.83
C ILE A 420 10.00 11.25 -23.60
N GLU A 421 9.59 10.72 -22.44
CA GLU A 421 9.56 9.29 -22.22
C GLU A 421 8.15 8.76 -22.49
N CYS A 422 8.02 7.80 -23.39
CA CYS A 422 6.74 7.19 -23.79
C CYS A 422 6.85 5.66 -23.91
N PRO A 423 5.73 4.91 -23.97
CA PRO A 423 5.78 3.46 -24.13
C PRO A 423 6.35 3.05 -25.49
N VAL A 424 6.93 1.84 -25.55
CA VAL A 424 7.39 1.23 -26.81
C VAL A 424 6.25 1.05 -27.81
N ALA A 425 5.00 0.96 -27.33
CA ALA A 425 3.78 0.92 -28.14
C ALA A 425 3.66 2.08 -29.15
N LEU A 426 4.39 3.20 -28.97
CA LEU A 426 4.51 4.25 -29.99
C LEU A 426 4.88 3.67 -31.37
N VAL A 427 5.76 2.69 -31.41
CA VAL A 427 6.27 2.06 -32.64
C VAL A 427 5.24 1.13 -33.27
N GLU A 428 4.32 0.60 -32.46
CA GLU A 428 3.27 -0.32 -32.88
C GLU A 428 2.10 0.40 -33.56
N ILE A 429 1.95 1.71 -33.31
CA ILE A 429 0.94 2.55 -33.97
C ILE A 429 1.12 2.52 -35.49
N ALA A 430 0.00 2.46 -36.21
CA ALA A 430 -0.03 2.49 -37.67
C ALA A 430 0.68 3.72 -38.25
N SER A 431 1.33 3.57 -39.39
CA SER A 431 2.14 4.62 -40.03
C SER A 431 1.32 5.81 -40.53
N ASP A 432 0.03 5.61 -40.81
CA ASP A 432 -0.94 6.63 -41.19
C ASP A 432 -1.51 7.41 -39.98
N ASP A 433 -1.09 7.06 -38.77
CA ASP A 433 -1.52 7.77 -37.56
C ASP A 433 -1.01 9.22 -37.53
N PRO A 434 -1.86 10.19 -37.13
CA PRO A 434 -1.49 11.59 -37.12
C PRO A 434 -0.25 11.91 -36.28
N LEU A 435 0.06 11.12 -35.25
CA LEU A 435 1.23 11.36 -34.42
C LEU A 435 2.54 11.28 -35.23
N TRP A 436 2.67 10.33 -36.15
CA TRP A 436 3.85 10.22 -37.00
C TRP A 436 3.98 11.41 -37.93
N ALA A 437 2.89 11.83 -38.57
CA ALA A 437 2.88 13.03 -39.42
C ALA A 437 3.30 14.29 -38.65
N LEU A 438 2.83 14.47 -37.42
CA LEU A 438 3.22 15.60 -36.58
C LEU A 438 4.71 15.59 -36.23
N LEU A 439 5.25 14.42 -35.86
CA LEU A 439 6.67 14.25 -35.57
C LEU A 439 7.54 14.54 -36.81
N CYS A 440 7.07 14.21 -38.00
CA CYS A 440 7.81 14.45 -39.25
C CYS A 440 7.79 15.92 -39.68
N GLU A 441 6.61 16.54 -39.66
CA GLU A 441 6.41 17.85 -40.27
C GLU A 441 6.89 19.02 -39.40
N TYR A 442 6.79 18.88 -38.07
CA TYR A 442 7.00 20.01 -37.14
C TYR A 442 8.20 19.84 -36.21
N PHE A 443 8.78 18.64 -36.14
CA PHE A 443 9.83 18.32 -35.17
C PHE A 443 11.06 17.70 -35.84
N HIS A 444 12.21 18.13 -35.35
CA HIS A 444 13.47 17.48 -35.61
C HIS A 444 13.77 16.53 -34.44
N LEU A 445 13.80 15.23 -34.73
CA LEU A 445 14.10 14.16 -33.78
C LEU A 445 15.62 13.92 -33.75
N ARG A 446 16.25 14.25 -32.61
CA ARG A 446 17.71 14.21 -32.45
C ARG A 446 18.19 12.86 -31.96
N GLU A 447 17.49 12.30 -30.98
CA GLU A 447 17.91 11.07 -30.31
C GLU A 447 16.71 10.22 -29.90
N ILE A 448 16.85 8.90 -30.05
CA ILE A 448 15.93 7.91 -29.51
C ILE A 448 16.73 6.90 -28.70
N VAL A 449 16.38 6.77 -27.41
CA VAL A 449 17.00 5.80 -26.51
C VAL A 449 15.94 4.78 -26.09
N LYS A 450 16.18 3.50 -26.39
CA LYS A 450 15.32 2.41 -25.92
C LYS A 450 15.74 1.94 -24.53
N SER A 451 14.79 1.97 -23.61
CA SER A 451 14.85 1.32 -22.30
C SER A 451 14.04 0.01 -22.32
N ARG A 452 14.04 -0.77 -21.23
CA ARG A 452 13.37 -2.09 -21.18
C ARG A 452 11.88 -2.04 -21.57
N HIS A 453 11.17 -0.98 -21.18
CA HIS A 453 9.70 -0.86 -21.39
C HIS A 453 9.26 0.50 -21.96
N SER A 454 10.21 1.39 -22.28
CA SER A 454 9.92 2.75 -22.72
C SER A 454 10.95 3.25 -23.74
N LEU A 455 10.58 4.30 -24.47
CA LEU A 455 11.42 5.04 -25.39
C LEU A 455 11.59 6.46 -24.85
N SER A 456 12.83 6.95 -24.82
CA SER A 456 13.12 8.36 -24.58
C SER A 456 13.41 9.04 -25.92
N LEU A 457 12.66 10.10 -26.23
CA LEU A 457 12.73 10.87 -27.47
C LEU A 457 13.26 12.27 -27.15
N SER A 458 14.35 12.67 -27.80
CA SER A 458 14.89 14.03 -27.75
C SER A 458 14.51 14.77 -29.03
N LEU A 459 13.64 15.77 -28.91
CA LEU A 459 13.02 16.48 -30.03
C LEU A 459 13.31 17.98 -29.93
N SER A 460 13.30 18.68 -31.07
CA SER A 460 13.21 20.13 -31.10
C SER A 460 12.19 20.59 -32.14
N ARG A 461 11.31 21.54 -31.81
CA ARG A 461 10.32 22.06 -32.77
C ARG A 461 11.02 22.84 -33.87
N SER A 462 11.10 22.26 -35.06
CA SER A 462 11.74 22.82 -36.25
C SER A 462 11.16 22.12 -37.48
N PRO A 463 10.70 22.86 -38.50
CA PRO A 463 10.18 22.26 -39.73
C PRO A 463 11.28 21.66 -40.62
N LEU A 464 12.55 21.99 -40.35
CA LEU A 464 13.70 21.50 -41.10
C LEU A 464 14.41 20.41 -40.30
N ASN A 465 14.33 19.18 -40.80
CA ASN A 465 15.03 18.02 -40.29
C ASN A 465 16.31 17.82 -41.13
N THR A 466 17.36 18.58 -40.83
CA THR A 466 18.61 18.60 -41.63
C THR A 466 19.69 17.67 -41.09
N GLU A 467 19.58 17.22 -39.84
CA GLU A 467 20.56 16.33 -39.20
C GLU A 467 19.97 14.90 -39.05
N PRO A 468 20.80 13.85 -39.12
CA PRO A 468 20.32 12.48 -38.91
C PRO A 468 19.91 12.26 -37.45
N THR A 469 18.79 11.54 -37.26
CA THR A 469 18.33 11.04 -35.96
C THR A 469 19.30 9.98 -35.44
N ARG A 470 19.83 10.17 -34.23
CA ARG A 470 20.69 9.18 -33.57
C ARG A 470 19.85 8.19 -32.79
N ILE A 471 20.09 6.90 -32.97
CA ILE A 471 19.39 5.83 -32.25
C ILE A 471 20.38 5.06 -31.39
N LYS A 472 20.05 4.93 -30.11
CA LYS A 472 20.81 4.14 -29.13
C LYS A 472 19.92 3.03 -28.59
N ALA A 473 20.27 1.79 -28.92
CA ALA A 473 19.57 0.59 -28.50
C ALA A 473 20.29 -0.05 -27.31
N VAL A 474 19.82 0.19 -26.07
CA VAL A 474 20.47 -0.28 -24.83
C VAL A 474 21.90 0.30 -24.68
N ALA A 475 22.36 0.53 -23.45
CA ALA A 475 23.58 1.29 -23.16
C ALA A 475 24.91 0.73 -23.75
N ASP A 476 24.89 -0.43 -24.44
CA ASP A 476 26.07 -1.17 -24.91
C ASP A 476 26.08 -1.51 -26.42
N GLN A 477 25.16 -0.99 -27.24
CA GLN A 477 25.18 -1.22 -28.70
C GLN A 477 25.58 0.02 -29.51
N ALA A 478 26.10 -0.21 -30.71
CA ALA A 478 26.57 0.82 -31.63
C ALA A 478 25.48 1.86 -31.94
N GLU A 479 25.84 3.14 -31.90
CA GLU A 479 24.98 4.26 -32.29
C GLU A 479 24.65 4.17 -33.80
N VAL A 480 23.37 4.07 -34.14
CA VAL A 480 22.90 4.01 -35.53
C VAL A 480 22.30 5.36 -35.90
N SER A 481 22.76 5.96 -36.99
CA SER A 481 22.19 7.21 -37.52
C SER A 481 21.16 6.90 -38.60
N LEU A 482 19.91 7.34 -38.40
CA LEU A 482 18.84 7.25 -39.38
C LEU A 482 18.43 8.64 -39.87
N VAL A 483 18.22 8.79 -41.17
CA VAL A 483 17.64 10.02 -41.72
C VAL A 483 16.13 9.87 -41.73
N PHE A 484 15.44 10.85 -41.15
CA PHE A 484 13.98 10.87 -41.13
C PHE A 484 13.46 11.35 -42.49
N THR A 485 13.08 10.43 -43.39
CA THR A 485 12.61 10.74 -44.75
C THR A 485 11.08 10.68 -44.90
N GLU A 486 10.48 9.52 -44.62
CA GLU A 486 9.02 9.30 -44.66
C GLU A 486 8.55 8.53 -43.41
N PRO A 487 7.31 8.78 -42.92
CA PRO A 487 6.77 8.12 -41.72
C PRO A 487 6.86 6.59 -41.75
N GLU A 488 6.41 5.96 -42.84
CA GLU A 488 6.44 4.50 -43.04
C GLU A 488 7.86 3.96 -43.00
N HIS A 489 8.76 4.59 -43.77
CA HIS A 489 10.13 4.14 -43.95
C HIS A 489 10.92 4.26 -42.64
N PHE A 490 10.79 5.40 -41.97
CA PHE A 490 11.43 5.65 -40.68
C PHE A 490 10.94 4.66 -39.62
N ARG A 491 9.63 4.43 -39.52
CA ARG A 491 9.06 3.46 -38.58
C ARG A 491 9.61 2.05 -38.79
N ARG A 492 9.66 1.56 -40.04
CA ARG A 492 10.20 0.21 -40.35
C ARG A 492 11.68 0.11 -39.99
N GLN A 493 12.48 1.13 -40.31
CA GLN A 493 13.89 1.15 -39.91
C GLN A 493 14.05 1.18 -38.39
N LEU A 494 13.21 1.92 -37.68
CA LEU A 494 13.23 1.99 -36.23
C LEU A 494 12.88 0.65 -35.56
N ILE A 495 11.86 -0.07 -36.07
CA ILE A 495 11.52 -1.44 -35.62
C ILE A 495 12.73 -2.37 -35.81
N SER A 496 13.34 -2.31 -36.99
CA SER A 496 14.50 -3.14 -37.35
C SER A 496 15.72 -2.86 -36.46
N VAL A 497 16.07 -1.58 -36.26
CA VAL A 497 17.20 -1.16 -35.43
C VAL A 497 16.96 -1.48 -33.96
N LEU A 498 15.74 -1.33 -33.46
CA LEU A 498 15.38 -1.62 -32.07
C LEU A 498 15.09 -3.11 -31.81
N GLN A 499 15.21 -3.97 -32.82
CA GLN A 499 14.91 -5.41 -32.76
C GLN A 499 13.53 -5.69 -32.14
N LEU A 500 12.52 -4.91 -32.54
CA LEU A 500 11.13 -5.09 -32.09
C LEU A 500 10.40 -6.05 -33.06
N SER A 501 9.52 -6.91 -32.54
CA SER A 501 8.67 -7.76 -33.38
C SER A 501 7.65 -6.89 -34.13
N GLU A 502 7.46 -7.12 -35.44
CA GLU A 502 6.40 -6.44 -36.18
C GLU A 502 5.02 -6.80 -35.60
N PRO A 503 4.10 -5.83 -35.46
CA PRO A 503 2.73 -6.14 -35.09
C PRO A 503 2.06 -6.90 -36.25
N GLN A 504 1.79 -8.19 -36.04
CA GLN A 504 0.94 -8.95 -36.96
C GLN A 504 -0.47 -8.36 -36.94
N ALA A 505 -0.96 -7.91 -38.08
CA ALA A 505 -2.35 -7.51 -38.28
C ALA A 505 -3.24 -8.77 -38.14
N ASP A 506 -3.71 -9.05 -36.93
CA ASP A 506 -4.63 -10.14 -36.63
C ASP A 506 -6.04 -9.75 -37.13
N ARG A 507 -6.27 -9.93 -38.43
CA ARG A 507 -7.62 -10.06 -38.99
C ARG A 507 -8.02 -11.52 -38.84
N ASP A 508 -9.21 -11.73 -38.26
CA ASP A 508 -9.92 -13.00 -38.08
C ASP A 508 -9.50 -13.86 -36.88
N ARG A 509 -9.93 -13.45 -35.68
CA ARG A 509 -10.37 -14.41 -34.65
C ARG A 509 -11.73 -14.02 -34.06
N PRO A 510 -12.69 -14.94 -33.98
CA PRO A 510 -13.96 -14.68 -33.33
C PRO A 510 -13.75 -14.55 -31.82
N VAL A 511 -13.92 -13.34 -31.32
CA VAL A 511 -14.02 -13.00 -29.91
C VAL A 511 -15.36 -13.52 -29.41
N ASP A 512 -15.39 -14.70 -28.75
CA ASP A 512 -16.44 -15.02 -27.75
C ASP A 512 -16.30 -16.34 -26.96
N ARG A 513 -15.16 -17.05 -26.97
CA ARG A 513 -15.04 -18.33 -26.22
C ARG A 513 -14.04 -18.37 -25.05
N ILE A 514 -13.21 -17.35 -24.84
CA ILE A 514 -12.14 -17.41 -23.84
C ILE A 514 -12.63 -17.02 -22.43
N THR A 515 -13.68 -16.21 -22.31
CA THR A 515 -14.18 -15.67 -21.03
C THR A 515 -14.87 -16.71 -20.14
N HIS A 516 -15.46 -17.78 -20.69
CA HIS A 516 -16.21 -18.77 -19.92
C HIS A 516 -15.36 -19.91 -19.32
N GLN A 517 -14.17 -20.19 -19.85
CA GLN A 517 -13.27 -21.20 -19.28
C GLN A 517 -12.42 -20.63 -18.14
N ALA A 518 -11.97 -19.38 -18.24
CA ALA A 518 -11.22 -18.70 -17.17
C ALA A 518 -12.04 -18.53 -15.88
N SER A 519 -13.33 -18.17 -15.99
CA SER A 519 -14.20 -17.98 -14.82
C SER A 519 -14.51 -19.28 -14.05
N LYS A 520 -14.49 -20.44 -14.73
CA LYS A 520 -14.70 -21.75 -14.08
C LYS A 520 -13.48 -22.17 -13.25
N ASN A 521 -12.26 -21.92 -13.74
CA ASN A 521 -11.04 -22.21 -12.98
C ASN A 521 -10.92 -21.33 -11.73
N VAL A 522 -11.22 -20.03 -11.83
CA VAL A 522 -11.18 -19.10 -10.70
C VAL A 522 -12.17 -19.51 -9.59
N ARG A 523 -13.39 -19.90 -9.95
CA ARG A 523 -14.39 -20.36 -8.97
C ARG A 523 -13.91 -21.60 -8.20
N GLN A 524 -13.28 -22.54 -8.88
CA GLN A 524 -12.80 -23.78 -8.27
C GLN A 524 -11.62 -23.53 -7.33
N GLN A 525 -10.69 -22.65 -7.73
CA GLN A 525 -9.55 -22.23 -6.89
C GLN A 525 -9.99 -21.51 -5.61
N ILE A 526 -11.00 -20.63 -5.68
CA ILE A 526 -11.54 -19.96 -4.48
C ILE A 526 -12.18 -20.97 -3.53
N ILE A 527 -12.91 -21.97 -4.04
CA ILE A 527 -13.50 -23.02 -3.20
C ILE A 527 -12.41 -23.84 -2.50
N GLU A 528 -11.34 -24.21 -3.20
CA GLU A 528 -10.20 -24.95 -2.63
C GLU A 528 -9.47 -24.14 -1.55
N GLN A 529 -9.31 -22.83 -1.75
CA GLN A 529 -8.73 -21.93 -0.75
C GLN A 529 -9.62 -21.79 0.49
N LEU A 530 -10.94 -21.69 0.32
CA LEU A 530 -11.89 -21.66 1.44
C LEU A 530 -11.93 -23.00 2.19
N GLN A 531 -11.84 -24.13 1.49
CA GLN A 531 -11.74 -25.44 2.12
C GLN A 531 -10.45 -25.60 2.92
N THR A 532 -9.35 -25.02 2.46
CA THR A 532 -8.08 -24.98 3.21
C THR A 532 -8.18 -24.12 4.47
N HIS A 533 -8.94 -23.02 4.41
CA HIS A 533 -9.21 -22.17 5.59
C HIS A 533 -10.13 -22.84 6.61
N GLY A 534 -10.95 -23.80 6.16
CA GLY A 534 -11.92 -24.52 6.98
C GLY A 534 -13.31 -23.90 6.84
N ILE A 535 -14.29 -24.71 6.45
CA ILE A 535 -15.70 -24.30 6.42
C ILE A 535 -16.29 -24.58 7.81
N PRO A 536 -16.84 -23.58 8.50
CA PRO A 536 -17.43 -23.75 9.83
C PRO A 536 -18.49 -24.86 9.88
N ASN A 537 -18.33 -25.83 10.78
CA ASN A 537 -19.29 -26.93 10.96
C ASN A 537 -20.07 -26.79 12.28
N PHE A 538 -21.33 -26.37 12.18
CA PHE A 538 -22.24 -26.22 13.33
C PHE A 538 -23.13 -27.46 13.52
N PRO A 539 -23.38 -27.97 14.74
CA PRO A 539 -22.89 -27.45 16.03
C PRO A 539 -21.53 -28.03 16.45
N ASP A 540 -21.12 -29.17 15.89
CA ASP A 540 -20.03 -30.03 16.38
C ASP A 540 -18.73 -29.29 16.73
N GLN A 541 -18.27 -28.37 15.87
CA GLN A 541 -17.02 -27.63 16.08
C GLN A 541 -17.08 -26.69 17.29
N TYR A 542 -18.27 -26.24 17.67
CA TYR A 542 -18.46 -25.24 18.70
C TYR A 542 -18.76 -25.83 20.08
N LEU A 543 -19.16 -27.10 20.12
CA LEU A 543 -19.38 -27.82 21.37
C LEU A 543 -18.09 -27.95 22.20
N TYR A 544 -16.91 -27.93 21.57
CA TYR A 544 -15.61 -27.93 22.25
C TYR A 544 -15.33 -26.66 23.07
N PHE A 545 -16.06 -25.56 22.86
CA PHE A 545 -15.88 -24.32 23.62
C PHE A 545 -16.67 -24.29 24.93
N LEU A 546 -17.41 -25.36 25.24
CA LEU A 546 -18.26 -25.45 26.42
C LEU A 546 -17.63 -26.40 27.44
N ASP A 547 -17.51 -25.94 28.68
CA ASP A 547 -17.07 -26.77 29.81
C ASP A 547 -18.24 -27.64 30.30
N HIS A 548 -18.23 -28.93 29.93
CA HIS A 548 -19.20 -29.95 30.34
C HIS A 548 -20.69 -29.58 30.13
N PRO A 549 -21.15 -29.35 28.88
CA PRO A 549 -22.55 -29.02 28.61
C PRO A 549 -23.50 -30.21 28.85
N ASP A 550 -24.67 -29.95 29.41
CA ASP A 550 -25.79 -30.90 29.40
C ASP A 550 -26.38 -30.94 27.98
N MET A 551 -26.20 -32.07 27.28
CA MET A 551 -26.53 -32.20 25.86
C MET A 551 -27.91 -32.84 25.65
N LEU A 552 -28.66 -32.30 24.70
CA LEU A 552 -29.91 -32.85 24.18
C LEU A 552 -29.69 -33.37 22.76
N HIS A 553 -30.04 -34.63 22.53
CA HIS A 553 -29.96 -35.27 21.22
C HIS A 553 -31.23 -35.04 20.41
N TYR A 554 -31.08 -34.67 19.14
CA TYR A 554 -32.19 -34.45 18.21
C TYR A 554 -32.02 -35.31 16.96
N ASP A 555 -33.07 -36.07 16.64
CA ASP A 555 -33.25 -36.74 15.36
C ASP A 555 -34.44 -36.12 14.62
N ILE A 556 -34.20 -35.57 13.43
CA ILE A 556 -35.20 -34.82 12.67
C ILE A 556 -35.27 -35.27 11.21
N THR A 557 -36.46 -35.20 10.62
CA THR A 557 -36.64 -35.32 9.18
C THR A 557 -36.71 -33.94 8.54
N LEU A 558 -35.87 -33.67 7.53
CA LEU A 558 -35.83 -32.36 6.87
C LEU A 558 -37.01 -32.17 5.90
N PRO A 559 -37.51 -30.93 5.69
CA PRO A 559 -37.14 -29.69 6.36
C PRO A 559 -37.98 -29.44 7.64
N LEU A 560 -37.38 -28.81 8.65
CA LEU A 560 -38.14 -28.29 9.79
C LEU A 560 -38.93 -27.03 9.39
N LYS A 561 -40.18 -26.93 9.86
CA LYS A 561 -41.04 -25.75 9.66
C LYS A 561 -41.68 -25.32 10.98
N VAL A 562 -41.56 -24.04 11.32
CA VAL A 562 -42.25 -23.44 12.47
C VAL A 562 -43.74 -23.34 12.18
N THR A 563 -44.57 -23.89 13.07
CA THR A 563 -46.04 -23.85 12.97
C THR A 563 -46.66 -22.82 13.89
N SER A 564 -46.07 -22.56 15.06
CA SER A 564 -46.61 -21.66 16.06
C SER A 564 -45.49 -21.00 16.89
N ARG A 565 -45.72 -19.75 17.33
CA ARG A 565 -44.89 -19.04 18.31
C ARG A 565 -45.79 -18.34 19.32
N LEU A 566 -45.65 -18.66 20.61
CA LEU A 566 -46.44 -18.05 21.67
C LEU A 566 -45.61 -17.93 22.95
N LEU A 567 -45.46 -16.72 23.50
CA LEU A 567 -44.80 -16.45 24.79
C LEU A 567 -43.39 -17.07 24.94
N GLY A 568 -42.61 -17.09 23.85
CA GLY A 568 -41.26 -17.66 23.82
C GLY A 568 -41.21 -19.19 23.67
N GLN A 569 -42.37 -19.86 23.61
CA GLN A 569 -42.47 -21.23 23.12
C GLN A 569 -42.65 -21.24 21.61
N PHE A 570 -42.05 -22.24 20.97
CA PHE A 570 -42.23 -22.50 19.54
C PHE A 570 -42.65 -23.95 19.33
N ASP A 571 -43.47 -24.15 18.30
CA ASP A 571 -43.79 -25.46 17.77
C ASP A 571 -43.26 -25.56 16.34
N MET A 572 -42.64 -26.69 16.02
CA MET A 572 -42.17 -27.05 14.69
C MET A 572 -42.77 -28.40 14.27
N ILE A 573 -42.84 -28.61 12.97
CA ILE A 573 -43.06 -29.92 12.38
C ILE A 573 -41.87 -30.28 11.50
N ASP A 574 -41.46 -31.54 11.56
CA ASP A 574 -40.46 -32.11 10.67
C ASP A 574 -41.08 -32.52 9.32
N GLY A 575 -40.26 -33.00 8.38
CA GLY A 575 -40.69 -33.45 7.05
C GLY A 575 -41.67 -34.64 7.06
N ASN A 576 -41.74 -35.39 8.16
CA ASN A 576 -42.67 -36.49 8.38
C ASN A 576 -43.92 -36.06 9.17
N GLY A 577 -44.03 -34.78 9.54
CA GLY A 577 -45.13 -34.24 10.34
C GLY A 577 -45.02 -34.55 11.83
N GLN A 578 -43.86 -34.97 12.33
CA GLN A 578 -43.61 -35.13 13.76
C GLN A 578 -43.49 -33.76 14.43
N PRO A 579 -44.23 -33.50 15.53
CA PRO A 579 -44.14 -32.24 16.25
C PRO A 579 -42.89 -32.18 17.13
N LEU A 580 -42.20 -31.05 17.08
CA LEU A 580 -41.07 -30.71 17.94
C LEU A 580 -41.38 -29.38 18.62
N SER A 581 -41.41 -29.33 19.94
CA SER A 581 -41.64 -28.10 20.70
C SER A 581 -40.44 -27.73 21.55
N GLY A 582 -40.26 -26.44 21.77
CA GLY A 582 -39.14 -25.92 22.54
C GLY A 582 -39.41 -24.52 23.09
N TYR A 583 -38.46 -24.02 23.88
CA TYR A 583 -38.52 -22.71 24.49
C TYR A 583 -37.24 -21.92 24.19
N GLY A 584 -37.39 -20.65 23.84
CA GLY A 584 -36.29 -19.74 23.54
C GLY A 584 -35.98 -19.65 22.04
N GLU A 585 -35.74 -18.41 21.59
CA GLU A 585 -35.42 -18.10 20.19
C GLU A 585 -34.08 -18.71 19.76
N GLU A 586 -33.16 -18.94 20.70
CA GLU A 586 -31.82 -19.46 20.41
C GLU A 586 -31.85 -20.94 20.06
N LEU A 587 -32.67 -21.72 20.79
CA LEU A 587 -32.89 -23.12 20.47
C LEU A 587 -33.65 -23.25 19.13
N GLU A 588 -34.65 -22.39 18.91
CA GLU A 588 -35.37 -22.30 17.63
C GLU A 588 -34.40 -22.09 16.46
N GLN A 589 -33.50 -21.10 16.61
CA GLN A 589 -32.49 -20.75 15.61
C GLN A 589 -31.51 -21.90 15.37
N ALA A 590 -30.99 -22.52 16.42
CA ALA A 590 -30.05 -23.64 16.30
C ALA A 590 -30.68 -24.83 15.54
N LEU A 591 -31.93 -25.17 15.84
CA LEU A 591 -32.66 -26.25 15.16
C LEU A 591 -32.90 -25.96 13.67
N LEU A 592 -33.34 -24.74 13.36
CA LEU A 592 -33.53 -24.31 11.96
C LEU A 592 -32.20 -24.32 11.19
N LEU A 593 -31.11 -23.92 11.85
CA LEU A 593 -29.80 -23.87 11.23
C LEU A 593 -29.26 -25.27 10.94
N CYS A 594 -29.37 -26.21 11.88
CA CYS A 594 -29.05 -27.62 11.63
C CYS A 594 -29.90 -28.21 10.49
N SER A 595 -31.19 -27.86 10.41
CA SER A 595 -32.04 -28.28 9.31
C SER A 595 -31.62 -27.67 7.95
N GLN A 596 -31.18 -26.41 7.92
CA GLN A 596 -30.70 -25.76 6.69
C GLN A 596 -29.37 -26.34 6.21
N LEU A 597 -28.49 -26.71 7.14
CA LEU A 597 -27.21 -27.37 6.86
C LEU A 597 -27.36 -28.85 6.47
N GLY A 598 -28.59 -29.39 6.49
CA GLY A 598 -28.87 -30.76 6.07
C GLY A 598 -28.58 -31.83 7.12
N LYS A 599 -28.47 -31.46 8.41
CA LYS A 599 -28.23 -32.43 9.50
C LYS A 599 -29.54 -33.08 9.94
N THR A 600 -29.56 -34.41 9.96
CA THR A 600 -30.72 -35.21 10.42
C THR A 600 -30.56 -35.71 11.85
N SER A 601 -29.34 -35.72 12.39
CA SER A 601 -29.03 -36.15 13.75
C SER A 601 -27.90 -35.28 14.30
N PHE A 602 -28.08 -34.69 15.48
CA PHE A 602 -27.10 -33.78 16.09
C PHE A 602 -27.41 -33.52 17.57
N ASP A 603 -26.40 -33.07 18.32
CA ASP A 603 -26.52 -32.70 19.73
C ASP A 603 -26.45 -31.18 19.91
N LEU A 604 -27.30 -30.64 20.80
CA LEU A 604 -27.27 -29.23 21.20
C LEU A 604 -27.26 -29.11 22.74
N PRO A 605 -26.63 -28.07 23.30
CA PRO A 605 -26.71 -27.79 24.73
C PRO A 605 -28.16 -27.48 25.15
N GLY A 606 -28.59 -28.00 26.30
CA GLY A 606 -29.88 -27.64 26.91
C GLY A 606 -29.88 -26.26 27.55
N ASP A 607 -28.70 -25.74 27.92
CA ASP A 607 -28.57 -24.41 28.51
C ASP A 607 -28.64 -23.29 27.46
N ARG A 608 -29.46 -22.28 27.75
CA ARG A 608 -29.71 -21.15 26.85
C ARG A 608 -28.47 -20.27 26.66
N GLN A 609 -27.66 -20.04 27.70
CA GLN A 609 -26.47 -19.19 27.59
C GLN A 609 -25.38 -19.88 26.76
N GLN A 610 -25.23 -21.20 26.92
CA GLN A 610 -24.34 -22.00 26.10
C GLN A 610 -24.77 -22.02 24.62
N LEU A 611 -26.07 -22.11 24.34
CA LEU A 611 -26.62 -21.96 22.99
C LEU A 611 -26.32 -20.59 22.37
N VAL A 612 -26.51 -19.50 23.13
CA VAL A 612 -26.13 -18.15 22.70
C VAL A 612 -24.65 -18.10 22.34
N GLN A 613 -23.79 -18.65 23.19
CA GLN A 613 -22.35 -18.62 23.02
C GLN A 613 -21.92 -19.34 21.72
N ILE A 614 -22.40 -20.56 21.47
CA ILE A 614 -22.03 -21.30 20.25
C ILE A 614 -22.58 -20.63 18.98
N LEU A 615 -23.77 -20.02 19.05
CA LEU A 615 -24.34 -19.28 17.92
C LEU A 615 -23.54 -18.00 17.63
N GLN A 616 -23.07 -17.29 18.66
CA GLN A 616 -22.22 -16.11 18.50
C GLN A 616 -20.87 -16.46 17.87
N HIS A 617 -20.22 -17.53 18.32
CA HIS A 617 -18.97 -18.00 17.70
C HIS A 617 -19.19 -18.40 16.25
N TYR A 618 -20.28 -19.11 15.95
CA TYR A 618 -20.62 -19.48 14.58
C TYR A 618 -20.88 -18.26 13.68
N ARG A 619 -21.60 -17.24 14.17
CA ARG A 619 -21.80 -15.98 13.43
C ARG A 619 -20.48 -15.29 13.12
N LYS A 620 -19.57 -15.22 14.09
CA LYS A 620 -18.25 -14.59 13.92
C LYS A 620 -17.40 -15.31 12.86
N ASP A 621 -17.45 -16.64 12.86
CA ASP A 621 -16.70 -17.45 11.89
C ASP A 621 -17.34 -17.35 10.48
N LEU A 622 -18.66 -17.27 10.38
CA LEU A 622 -19.35 -16.99 9.11
C LEU A 622 -19.03 -15.59 8.57
N ASP A 623 -18.99 -14.57 9.42
CA ASP A 623 -18.61 -13.21 8.99
C ASP A 623 -17.17 -13.17 8.49
N SER A 624 -16.25 -13.79 9.23
CA SER A 624 -14.84 -13.92 8.84
C SER A 624 -14.69 -14.67 7.50
N LEU A 625 -15.42 -15.77 7.30
CA LEU A 625 -15.42 -16.53 6.05
C LEU A 625 -16.04 -15.72 4.89
N HIS A 626 -17.10 -14.96 5.15
CA HIS A 626 -17.75 -14.11 4.16
C HIS A 626 -16.83 -12.95 3.73
N GLN A 627 -16.10 -12.35 4.67
CA GLN A 627 -15.07 -11.35 4.39
C GLN A 627 -13.95 -11.95 3.55
N LEU A 628 -13.42 -13.12 3.93
CA LEU A 628 -12.39 -13.82 3.16
C LEU A 628 -12.84 -14.16 1.74
N LEU A 629 -14.05 -14.72 1.57
CA LEU A 629 -14.61 -15.01 0.24
C LEU A 629 -14.78 -13.74 -0.59
N SER A 630 -15.22 -12.65 0.04
CA SER A 630 -15.34 -11.35 -0.61
C SER A 630 -13.97 -10.88 -1.09
N ASP A 631 -12.98 -10.85 -0.21
CA ASP A 631 -11.60 -10.45 -0.52
C ASP A 631 -11.00 -11.28 -1.65
N LEU A 632 -11.10 -12.61 -1.59
CA LEU A 632 -10.59 -13.50 -2.64
C LEU A 632 -11.30 -13.27 -3.98
N SER A 633 -12.62 -13.04 -3.96
CA SER A 633 -13.41 -12.79 -5.17
C SER A 633 -13.09 -11.43 -5.79
N TYR A 634 -12.91 -10.38 -4.97
CA TYR A 634 -12.58 -9.04 -5.46
C TYR A 634 -11.10 -8.91 -5.88
N ARG A 635 -10.18 -9.69 -5.31
CA ARG A 635 -8.77 -9.75 -5.74
C ARG A 635 -8.60 -10.36 -7.14
N GLN A 636 -9.46 -11.30 -7.52
CA GLN A 636 -9.30 -12.09 -8.75
C GLN A 636 -10.21 -11.62 -9.91
N MET A 637 -11.12 -10.67 -9.66
CA MET A 637 -12.10 -10.20 -10.65
C MET A 637 -11.97 -8.70 -10.88
N GLU A 638 -11.74 -8.29 -12.13
CA GLU A 638 -11.65 -6.87 -12.52
C GLU A 638 -13.02 -6.15 -12.45
N LYS A 639 -14.14 -6.90 -12.57
CA LYS A 639 -15.50 -6.35 -12.57
C LYS A 639 -16.20 -6.61 -11.23
N PRO A 640 -16.63 -5.57 -10.47
CA PRO A 640 -17.28 -5.71 -9.16
C PRO A 640 -18.57 -6.54 -9.22
N GLN A 641 -19.36 -6.39 -10.28
CA GLN A 641 -20.59 -7.15 -10.44
C GLN A 641 -20.33 -8.65 -10.66
N ALA A 642 -19.22 -9.00 -11.31
CA ALA A 642 -18.80 -10.39 -11.48
C ALA A 642 -18.32 -10.97 -10.14
N ALA A 643 -17.58 -10.20 -9.34
CA ALA A 643 -17.17 -10.60 -7.99
C ALA A 643 -18.37 -10.82 -7.06
N ARG A 644 -19.35 -9.90 -7.02
CA ARG A 644 -20.59 -10.07 -6.22
C ARG A 644 -21.37 -11.31 -6.62
N ASN A 645 -21.52 -11.53 -7.93
CA ASN A 645 -22.18 -12.73 -8.44
C ASN A 645 -21.40 -13.99 -8.07
N LEU A 646 -20.06 -13.94 -8.07
CA LEU A 646 -19.20 -15.06 -7.67
C LEU A 646 -19.34 -15.37 -6.18
N VAL A 647 -19.28 -14.36 -5.30
CA VAL A 647 -19.51 -14.49 -3.85
C VAL A 647 -20.87 -15.16 -3.61
N ARG A 648 -21.95 -14.61 -4.19
CA ARG A 648 -23.30 -15.18 -4.03
C ARG A 648 -23.40 -16.62 -4.52
N ASN A 649 -22.74 -16.95 -5.64
CA ASN A 649 -22.79 -18.28 -6.24
C ASN A 649 -21.91 -19.30 -5.50
N VAL A 650 -20.82 -18.87 -4.88
CA VAL A 650 -19.97 -19.74 -4.04
C VAL A 650 -20.65 -19.96 -2.69
N TRP A 651 -21.16 -18.90 -2.06
CA TRP A 651 -21.88 -18.96 -0.78
C TRP A 651 -23.09 -19.92 -0.85
N LYS A 652 -23.93 -19.78 -1.89
CA LYS A 652 -25.04 -20.70 -2.13
C LYS A 652 -24.61 -22.15 -2.40
N LYS A 653 -23.46 -22.35 -3.05
CA LYS A 653 -22.94 -23.71 -3.33
C LYS A 653 -22.46 -24.42 -2.06
N LEU A 654 -21.99 -23.67 -1.07
CA LEU A 654 -21.58 -24.20 0.22
C LEU A 654 -22.75 -24.44 1.19
N ALA A 655 -24.00 -24.17 0.77
CA ALA A 655 -25.21 -24.33 1.58
C ALA A 655 -25.15 -23.60 2.95
N LEU A 656 -24.45 -22.46 3.00
CA LEU A 656 -24.29 -21.66 4.22
C LEU A 656 -25.51 -20.74 4.47
N PRO A 657 -25.77 -20.33 5.73
CA PRO A 657 -26.85 -19.41 6.08
C PRO A 657 -26.75 -18.06 5.34
N ASP A 658 -27.89 -17.39 5.16
CA ASP A 658 -27.94 -16.10 4.47
C ASP A 658 -27.06 -15.04 5.17
N PRO A 659 -26.23 -14.26 4.44
CA PRO A 659 -25.44 -13.18 5.02
C PRO A 659 -26.19 -12.17 5.90
N GLU A 660 -27.49 -11.96 5.69
CA GLU A 660 -28.29 -11.09 6.55
C GLU A 660 -28.47 -11.65 7.98
N TRP A 661 -28.32 -12.96 8.18
CA TRP A 661 -28.50 -13.60 9.48
C TRP A 661 -27.38 -13.31 10.48
N PHE A 662 -26.14 -13.13 10.02
CA PHE A 662 -24.96 -12.92 10.88
C PHE A 662 -24.36 -11.51 10.80
N LYS A 663 -24.87 -10.64 9.94
CA LYS A 663 -24.44 -9.23 9.83
C LYS A 663 -25.23 -8.25 10.71
N ASN A 664 -26.30 -8.74 11.35
CA ASN A 664 -27.09 -8.04 12.36
C ASN A 664 -26.71 -8.56 13.75
#